data_AF-X5PXH2-F1
#
_entry.id   AF-X5PXH2-F1
#
_cell.length_a   1.000
_cell.length_b   1.000
_cell.length_c   1.000
_cell.angle_alpha   90.00
_cell.angle_beta   90.00
_cell.angle_gamma   90.00
#
_symmetry.space_group_name_H-M   'P 1'
#
loop_
_entity.id
_entity.type
_entity.pdbx_description
1 polymer ?
#
loop_
_entity_poly.entity_id
_entity_poly.type
_entity_poly.pdbx_seq_one_letter_code
_entity_poly.pdbx_strand_id
1 'polypeptide(L)'
;MSGAFRIPSAGRLSQAKTARFSFDGQAYTGIEGDTLASALLANGVHLVGRSFKYHRPRGFLSAGAEEPNALVEVKRDAARKAPNIRATVQELYDGLVAQSQNRWPSLAFDVGAVNDIASPLFSAGFYYKTFMWPKAAWKSLYEPKIRAAAGLGVSPDKPDPDHYSSRYAHCDVLVLGGGAAGIAAALAAAETGARVILVDEQAGFGGSLRFESGAKIDGQDGYAWAQGAVAKLTALDNVRVLSRTTAFGYYAQNFVGLVERVSDHLQNPGHDLPRERLWQVRAKRVVLATGAIERHMVFADNDRPGIMLASAARTYLNQYGVAVGKNVGVYTANDSAYSAAIDLKKAGVNVAAIVDLRDHPTGPVIDEARALGIEVNFGRAVIRAGGKLRVTSMTVQPKNGGGERTIPVDAILMSAGWTPSVHLFSQSRGKVAFNDETKRFVPGIYAQDCVSVGACNGTDGLSASIDEAYAAGAKAAKDAGGKVAKGVKPKVDASESWSRGMLGAAPGAGPDKTVKAFVDFQNDVTAKDIRQAVHEGMRSIEHVKRFTTNGMATDQGKTSNMHGLAIAAETLGKPIPEVGLTTFRAPYTPVTFGAIVSHSRGPLFDPTRKTAIHPWAEAQGAVFEDVGQWKRAWYFPKPGEDMHKAVDRECVVVRSNAGLFDASTLGKIEVVGPDAARFMELLYTNPWEKLEPGRCRYGIMLREDGFIYDDGVVGRLAPDRFHVTTTTGGAPRVMNHMEDYLQTEFPHLNVWLTSITEQWAVIAVQGPKSRDIIAPLVEGIDMSDEALPHMSVREGKICGVPTRLFRMSFTGERGFEVNVPADHGQAVWEALWAEGQKHGATAYGTEAMHVLRAEKGYIIVGQDTDGTVTPNDAGLDWAVGKKKTDFVGIRGLTRPDLVAKGRKQLVGLKTKDPKVVLEEGAQIVADPKQAIPMKMIGHVTSGYWSENCGRSIALALVAGGRDRMGDTLYVPMPNGVIEVEVTGMVFFDETGGRLNG
;
A
#
# COMPACT_ATOMS: atom_id res chain seq x y z
N MET A 1 21.58 39.89 -4.31
CA MET A 1 21.40 40.32 -5.71
C MET A 1 20.19 39.58 -6.27
N SER A 2 19.11 40.29 -6.62
CA SER A 2 17.89 39.68 -7.16
C SER A 2 18.17 39.06 -8.53
N GLY A 3 17.74 37.82 -8.76
CA GLY A 3 17.93 37.12 -10.04
C GLY A 3 17.35 37.89 -11.24
N ALA A 4 17.81 37.56 -12.45
CA ALA A 4 17.54 38.31 -13.69
C ALA A 4 16.06 38.51 -14.04
N PHE A 5 15.16 37.72 -13.46
CA PHE A 5 13.70 37.75 -13.70
C PHE A 5 12.87 38.06 -12.44
N ARG A 6 13.51 38.29 -11.28
CA ARG A 6 12.79 38.68 -10.07
C ARG A 6 12.58 40.19 -10.07
N ILE A 7 11.33 40.63 -9.88
CA ILE A 7 10.95 42.04 -9.84
C ILE A 7 10.95 42.48 -8.37
N PRO A 8 11.85 43.39 -7.94
CA PRO A 8 12.02 43.75 -6.52
C PRO A 8 10.76 44.28 -5.83
N SER A 9 9.85 44.91 -6.58
CA SER A 9 8.61 45.51 -6.07
C SER A 9 7.36 44.64 -6.26
N ALA A 10 7.51 43.37 -6.67
CA ALA A 10 6.39 42.46 -6.92
C ALA A 10 6.49 41.20 -6.04
N GLY A 11 5.37 40.47 -5.95
CA GLY A 11 5.27 39.26 -5.15
C GLY A 11 4.98 39.52 -3.67
N ARG A 12 4.71 38.44 -2.93
CA ARG A 12 4.35 38.50 -1.50
C ARG A 12 5.49 38.10 -0.55
N LEU A 13 6.67 37.82 -1.10
CA LEU A 13 7.84 37.32 -0.36
C LEU A 13 8.95 38.38 -0.18
N SER A 14 8.61 39.67 -0.25
CA SER A 14 9.60 40.76 -0.26
C SER A 14 10.47 40.88 1.00
N GLN A 15 10.05 40.28 2.12
CA GLN A 15 10.78 40.25 3.40
C GLN A 15 11.46 38.89 3.68
N ALA A 16 11.44 37.95 2.74
CA ALA A 16 11.96 36.60 2.95
C ALA A 16 13.50 36.57 2.95
N LYS A 17 14.06 35.62 3.73
CA LYS A 17 15.51 35.38 3.77
C LYS A 17 16.00 34.77 2.46
N THR A 18 17.27 34.99 2.12
CA THR A 18 17.91 34.32 0.98
C THR A 18 18.12 32.84 1.27
N ALA A 19 17.85 31.99 0.28
CA ALA A 19 18.17 30.56 0.30
C ALA A 19 19.06 30.20 -0.89
N ARG A 20 20.17 29.50 -0.65
CA ARG A 20 21.08 29.01 -1.69
C ARG A 20 20.68 27.62 -2.11
N PHE A 21 20.83 27.29 -3.38
CA PHE A 21 20.56 25.93 -3.87
C PHE A 21 21.42 25.64 -5.10
N SER A 22 21.42 24.39 -5.54
CA SER A 22 22.05 24.00 -6.79
C SER A 22 21.11 23.22 -7.68
N PHE A 23 21.24 23.43 -8.98
CA PHE A 23 20.54 22.68 -10.02
C PHE A 23 21.53 22.28 -11.10
N ASP A 24 21.61 20.98 -11.41
CA ASP A 24 22.56 20.43 -12.37
C ASP A 24 24.03 20.81 -12.08
N GLY A 25 24.38 20.90 -10.79
CA GLY A 25 25.72 21.27 -10.32
C GLY A 25 26.04 22.77 -10.36
N GLN A 26 25.14 23.62 -10.88
CA GLN A 26 25.30 25.07 -10.84
C GLN A 26 24.61 25.67 -9.62
N ALA A 27 25.26 26.64 -8.98
CA ALA A 27 24.75 27.33 -7.80
C ALA A 27 23.83 28.49 -8.17
N TYR A 28 22.74 28.64 -7.44
CA TYR A 28 21.71 29.66 -7.60
C TYR A 28 21.27 30.22 -6.24
N THR A 29 20.58 31.36 -6.27
CA THR A 29 19.97 31.97 -5.09
C THR A 29 18.48 32.19 -5.30
N GLY A 30 17.68 31.80 -4.32
CA GLY A 30 16.26 32.12 -4.20
C GLY A 30 15.96 32.78 -2.85
N ILE A 31 14.69 32.77 -2.47
CA ILE A 31 14.23 33.25 -1.17
C ILE A 31 13.36 32.21 -0.46
N GLU A 32 13.30 32.26 0.86
CA GLU A 32 12.43 31.41 1.66
C GLU A 32 10.96 31.58 1.22
N GLY A 33 10.26 30.44 1.05
CA GLY A 33 8.91 30.41 0.51
C GLY A 33 8.83 30.28 -1.02
N ASP A 34 9.94 30.42 -1.76
CA ASP A 34 10.00 30.00 -3.16
C ASP A 34 9.73 28.48 -3.27
N THR A 35 9.16 28.08 -4.40
CA THR A 35 9.34 26.71 -4.91
C THR A 35 10.60 26.64 -5.77
N LEU A 36 11.16 25.45 -5.97
CA LEU A 36 12.30 25.24 -6.86
C LEU A 36 12.04 25.83 -8.26
N ALA A 37 10.81 25.69 -8.78
CA ALA A 37 10.41 26.28 -10.05
C ALA A 37 10.50 27.81 -10.05
N SER A 38 9.91 28.47 -9.05
CA SER A 38 9.95 29.93 -8.94
C SER A 38 11.38 30.47 -8.80
N ALA A 39 12.23 29.77 -8.04
CA ALA A 39 13.64 30.12 -7.85
C ALA A 39 14.46 29.94 -9.13
N LEU A 40 14.23 28.85 -9.88
CA LEU A 40 14.88 28.63 -11.18
C LEU A 40 14.48 29.70 -12.20
N LEU A 41 13.18 30.01 -12.31
CA LEU A 41 12.68 31.07 -13.19
C LEU A 41 13.25 32.44 -12.80
N ALA A 42 13.33 32.77 -11.50
CA ALA A 42 13.94 34.00 -11.02
C ALA A 42 15.39 34.18 -11.50
N ASN A 43 16.11 33.08 -11.69
CA ASN A 43 17.48 33.03 -12.20
C ASN A 43 17.57 32.84 -13.74
N GLY A 44 16.44 32.90 -14.46
CA GLY A 44 16.40 32.79 -15.92
C GLY A 44 16.54 31.38 -16.47
N VAL A 45 16.36 30.34 -15.64
CA VAL A 45 16.36 28.95 -16.06
C VAL A 45 14.96 28.55 -16.51
N HIS A 46 14.77 28.36 -17.82
CA HIS A 46 13.48 27.93 -18.40
C HIS A 46 13.51 26.49 -18.91
N LEU A 47 14.69 25.96 -19.23
CA LEU A 47 14.89 24.59 -19.67
C LEU A 47 15.21 23.73 -18.44
N VAL A 48 14.34 22.78 -18.12
CA VAL A 48 14.45 21.98 -16.89
C VAL A 48 14.35 20.48 -17.12
N GLY A 49 13.86 20.06 -18.28
CA GLY A 49 13.67 18.65 -18.58
C GLY A 49 13.75 18.35 -20.07
N ARG A 50 13.70 17.05 -20.36
CA ARG A 50 13.64 16.49 -21.71
C ARG A 50 12.45 15.54 -21.78
N SER A 51 11.72 15.60 -22.88
CA SER A 51 10.51 14.79 -23.04
C SER A 51 10.83 13.28 -23.10
N PHE A 52 9.91 12.46 -22.64
CA PHE A 52 10.10 11.02 -22.45
C PHE A 52 10.55 10.28 -23.73
N LYS A 53 9.86 10.51 -24.84
CA LYS A 53 10.01 9.73 -26.08
C LYS A 53 10.89 10.45 -27.10
N TYR A 54 10.63 11.73 -27.30
CA TYR A 54 11.30 12.53 -28.34
C TYR A 54 12.53 13.28 -27.82
N HIS A 55 12.81 13.28 -26.51
CA HIS A 55 13.87 14.08 -25.89
C HIS A 55 13.80 15.56 -26.28
N ARG A 56 12.60 16.10 -26.47
CA ARG A 56 12.40 17.51 -26.79
C ARG A 56 12.67 18.38 -25.56
N PRO A 57 13.26 19.58 -25.72
CA PRO A 57 13.47 20.50 -24.61
C PRO A 57 12.15 20.86 -23.92
N ARG A 58 12.07 20.75 -22.59
CA ARG A 58 10.87 21.07 -21.80
C ARG A 58 11.14 22.10 -20.71
N GLY A 59 10.17 23.00 -20.54
CA GLY A 59 10.12 23.99 -19.47
C GLY A 59 8.91 23.77 -18.56
N PHE A 60 8.77 24.64 -17.57
CA PHE A 60 7.60 24.67 -16.68
C PHE A 60 6.32 24.91 -17.48
N LEU A 61 5.30 24.08 -17.25
CA LEU A 61 3.97 24.28 -17.81
C LEU A 61 3.05 24.99 -16.82
N SER A 62 3.17 24.67 -15.53
CA SER A 62 2.24 25.09 -14.49
C SER A 62 2.95 25.62 -13.23
N ALA A 63 2.21 25.80 -12.13
CA ALA A 63 2.73 26.24 -10.84
C ALA A 63 2.24 25.39 -9.65
N GLY A 64 1.68 24.21 -9.92
CA GLY A 64 1.07 23.32 -8.93
C GLY A 64 1.34 21.84 -9.19
N ALA A 65 0.47 20.98 -8.63
CA ALA A 65 0.58 19.52 -8.72
C ALA A 65 0.25 18.95 -10.11
N GLU A 66 -0.33 19.76 -10.98
CA GLU A 66 -0.62 19.47 -12.39
C GLU A 66 0.58 19.57 -13.34
N GLU A 67 1.76 19.95 -12.84
CA GLU A 67 3.00 20.07 -13.64
C GLU A 67 3.43 18.71 -14.22
N PRO A 68 3.55 18.59 -15.57
CA PRO A 68 3.96 17.36 -16.24
C PRO A 68 5.43 17.33 -16.68
N ASN A 69 6.11 18.49 -16.80
CA ASN A 69 7.43 18.59 -17.41
C ASN A 69 8.57 18.68 -16.39
N ALA A 70 8.43 19.56 -15.40
CA ALA A 70 9.51 19.94 -14.49
C ALA A 70 9.72 18.92 -13.35
N LEU A 71 10.06 17.69 -13.73
CA LEU A 71 10.36 16.58 -12.83
C LEU A 71 11.86 16.47 -12.59
N VAL A 72 12.27 16.59 -11.32
CA VAL A 72 13.67 16.60 -10.90
C VAL A 72 13.94 15.52 -9.86
N GLU A 73 15.21 15.13 -9.75
CA GLU A 73 15.70 14.44 -8.56
C GLU A 73 16.06 15.49 -7.50
N VAL A 74 15.60 15.30 -6.26
CA VAL A 74 16.05 16.09 -5.10
C VAL A 74 16.93 15.19 -4.25
N LYS A 75 18.11 15.69 -3.88
CA LYS A 75 19.11 14.94 -3.12
C LYS A 75 19.54 15.70 -1.88
N ARG A 76 19.59 15.00 -0.75
CA ARG A 76 20.26 15.48 0.48
C ARG A 76 21.56 14.71 0.72
N ASP A 77 21.54 13.40 0.52
CA ASP A 77 22.70 12.52 0.67
C ASP A 77 22.59 11.29 -0.25
N ALA A 78 23.44 10.27 -0.06
CA ALA A 78 23.43 9.06 -0.89
C ALA A 78 22.17 8.19 -0.71
N ALA A 79 21.54 8.23 0.47
CA ALA A 79 20.33 7.48 0.80
C ALA A 79 19.06 8.31 0.60
N ARG A 80 19.10 9.60 0.94
CA ARG A 80 18.01 10.57 0.74
C ARG A 80 18.10 11.20 -0.63
N LYS A 81 17.69 10.44 -1.64
CA LYS A 81 17.44 10.91 -3.01
C LYS A 81 16.03 10.56 -3.43
N ALA A 82 15.29 11.50 -4.02
CA ALA A 82 13.91 11.32 -4.44
C ALA A 82 13.76 11.74 -5.90
N PRO A 83 13.53 10.80 -6.84
CA PRO A 83 13.31 11.12 -8.24
C PRO A 83 11.89 11.61 -8.49
N ASN A 84 11.67 12.21 -9.67
CA ASN A 84 10.36 12.63 -10.16
C ASN A 84 9.60 13.60 -9.25
N ILE A 85 10.32 14.39 -8.46
CA ILE A 85 9.73 15.47 -7.68
C ILE A 85 9.38 16.62 -8.61
N ARG A 86 8.17 17.17 -8.47
CA ARG A 86 7.76 18.36 -9.22
C ARG A 86 8.45 19.59 -8.65
N ALA A 87 9.23 20.28 -9.46
CA ALA A 87 9.88 21.52 -9.06
C ALA A 87 8.87 22.61 -8.65
N THR A 88 7.63 22.53 -9.14
CA THR A 88 6.53 23.44 -8.79
C THR A 88 5.96 23.24 -7.38
N VAL A 89 6.20 22.08 -6.76
CA VAL A 89 5.69 21.72 -5.43
C VAL A 89 6.82 21.67 -4.39
N GLN A 90 8.05 21.37 -4.80
CA GLN A 90 9.20 21.37 -3.90
C GLN A 90 9.50 22.78 -3.40
N GLU A 91 9.22 23.02 -2.12
CA GLU A 91 9.64 24.23 -1.42
C GLU A 91 11.17 24.32 -1.35
N LEU A 92 11.70 25.52 -1.53
CA LEU A 92 13.12 25.80 -1.45
C LEU A 92 13.57 25.86 0.02
N TYR A 93 14.67 25.18 0.33
CA TYR A 93 15.41 25.35 1.58
C TYR A 93 16.89 25.61 1.28
N ASP A 94 17.60 26.26 2.20
CA ASP A 94 19.03 26.56 2.01
C ASP A 94 19.84 25.26 1.90
N GLY A 95 20.67 25.17 0.87
CA GLY A 95 21.46 23.98 0.54
C GLY A 95 20.74 22.92 -0.29
N LEU A 96 19.52 23.17 -0.79
CA LEU A 96 18.81 22.22 -1.66
C LEU A 96 19.65 21.85 -2.89
N VAL A 97 19.75 20.56 -3.20
CA VAL A 97 20.41 20.05 -4.41
C VAL A 97 19.38 19.34 -5.28
N ALA A 98 19.22 19.82 -6.52
CA ALA A 98 18.32 19.24 -7.51
C ALA A 98 19.05 18.90 -8.81
N GLN A 99 18.57 17.90 -9.52
CA GLN A 99 19.12 17.47 -10.81
C GLN A 99 17.99 17.21 -11.81
N SER A 100 18.21 17.62 -13.06
CA SER A 100 17.32 17.27 -14.15
C SER A 100 17.46 15.79 -14.54
N GLN A 101 16.37 15.24 -15.05
CA GLN A 101 16.24 13.81 -15.34
C GLN A 101 16.12 13.57 -16.86
N ASN A 102 16.30 12.31 -17.28
CA ASN A 102 16.14 11.85 -18.67
C ASN A 102 16.93 12.66 -19.73
N ARG A 103 18.21 12.94 -19.47
CA ARG A 103 19.08 13.78 -20.33
C ARG A 103 20.51 13.25 -20.39
N TRP A 104 21.14 13.25 -21.57
CA TRP A 104 22.58 12.92 -21.68
C TRP A 104 23.30 13.63 -22.85
N PRO A 105 24.47 14.26 -22.61
CA PRO A 105 25.11 14.48 -21.31
C PRO A 105 24.49 15.64 -20.50
N SER A 106 23.70 16.53 -21.13
CA SER A 106 23.14 17.72 -20.47
C SER A 106 21.76 18.11 -21.02
N LEU A 107 21.07 19.04 -20.35
CA LEU A 107 19.80 19.56 -20.87
C LEU A 107 19.98 20.34 -22.17
N ALA A 108 21.06 21.09 -22.35
CA ALA A 108 21.26 21.90 -23.57
C ALA A 108 21.72 21.04 -24.76
N PHE A 109 22.58 20.05 -24.49
CA PHE A 109 23.10 19.10 -25.46
C PHE A 109 22.69 17.68 -25.05
N ASP A 110 21.60 17.18 -25.66
CA ASP A 110 21.04 15.85 -25.43
C ASP A 110 21.13 15.02 -26.72
N VAL A 111 21.88 13.92 -26.69
CA VAL A 111 22.04 13.01 -27.84
C VAL A 111 20.75 12.27 -28.16
N GLY A 112 19.88 12.05 -27.17
CA GLY A 112 18.55 11.45 -27.37
C GLY A 112 17.65 12.28 -28.28
N ALA A 113 17.95 13.57 -28.48
CA ALA A 113 17.19 14.47 -29.36
C ALA A 113 17.17 14.01 -30.84
N VAL A 114 18.03 13.07 -31.25
CA VAL A 114 17.95 12.40 -32.55
C VAL A 114 16.59 11.69 -32.74
N ASN A 115 15.96 11.23 -31.65
CA ASN A 115 14.62 10.62 -31.69
C ASN A 115 13.55 11.58 -32.25
N ASP A 116 13.71 12.89 -32.03
CA ASP A 116 12.78 13.90 -32.57
C ASP A 116 12.80 13.94 -34.11
N ILE A 117 13.98 13.71 -34.70
CA ILE A 117 14.18 13.62 -36.16
C ILE A 117 13.54 12.33 -36.69
N ALA A 118 13.74 11.22 -35.98
CA ALA A 118 13.13 9.92 -36.30
C ALA A 118 11.64 9.81 -35.90
N SER A 119 11.02 10.89 -35.41
CA SER A 119 9.63 10.90 -34.93
C SER A 119 8.57 10.28 -35.86
N PRO A 120 8.67 10.32 -37.21
CA PRO A 120 7.73 9.61 -38.08
C PRO A 120 7.69 8.08 -37.87
N LEU A 121 8.79 7.48 -37.37
CA LEU A 121 8.89 6.05 -37.08
C LEU A 121 8.26 5.68 -35.72
N PHE A 122 8.08 6.65 -34.82
CA PHE A 122 7.56 6.44 -33.49
C PHE A 122 6.08 6.84 -33.41
N SER A 123 5.22 6.26 -34.25
CA SER A 123 3.77 6.49 -34.17
C SER A 123 3.16 5.83 -32.92
N ALA A 124 1.95 6.25 -32.53
CA ALA A 124 1.23 5.58 -31.46
C ALA A 124 1.11 4.07 -31.72
N GLY A 125 1.41 3.25 -30.72
CA GLY A 125 1.40 1.79 -30.81
C GLY A 125 2.50 1.14 -31.65
N PHE A 126 3.48 1.89 -32.17
CA PHE A 126 4.66 1.34 -32.88
C PHE A 126 5.33 0.19 -32.12
N TYR A 127 5.49 0.37 -30.80
CA TYR A 127 6.12 -0.63 -29.93
C TYR A 127 5.43 -2.00 -29.97
N TYR A 128 4.10 -2.02 -29.94
CA TYR A 128 3.30 -3.25 -30.00
C TYR A 128 3.47 -3.99 -31.34
N LYS A 129 3.68 -3.24 -32.42
CA LYS A 129 3.80 -3.79 -33.78
C LYS A 129 5.21 -4.29 -34.08
N THR A 130 6.24 -3.65 -33.51
CA THR A 130 7.64 -3.88 -33.90
C THR A 130 8.40 -4.77 -32.93
N PHE A 131 8.21 -4.64 -31.62
CA PHE A 131 9.08 -5.29 -30.63
C PHE A 131 8.49 -6.53 -29.96
N MET A 132 7.18 -6.79 -30.10
CA MET A 132 6.56 -8.00 -29.52
C MET A 132 6.89 -9.29 -30.29
N TRP A 133 7.59 -9.18 -31.42
CA TRP A 133 7.99 -10.32 -32.24
C TRP A 133 9.46 -10.20 -32.69
N PRO A 134 10.24 -11.30 -32.71
CA PRO A 134 9.92 -12.62 -32.16
C PRO A 134 9.98 -12.62 -30.61
N LYS A 135 9.16 -13.47 -29.96
CA LYS A 135 9.05 -13.53 -28.48
C LYS A 135 10.40 -13.73 -27.76
N ALA A 136 11.33 -14.46 -28.38
CA ALA A 136 12.67 -14.67 -27.81
C ALA A 136 13.51 -13.38 -27.75
N ALA A 137 13.36 -12.49 -28.74
CA ALA A 137 14.08 -11.22 -28.79
C ALA A 137 13.53 -10.19 -27.79
N TRP A 138 12.23 -10.28 -27.45
CA TRP A 138 11.64 -9.42 -26.42
C TRP A 138 12.41 -9.48 -25.10
N LYS A 139 12.54 -10.68 -24.52
CA LYS A 139 13.13 -10.87 -23.18
C LYS A 139 14.61 -10.48 -23.14
N SER A 140 15.37 -10.80 -24.19
CA SER A 140 16.83 -10.72 -24.17
C SER A 140 17.41 -9.48 -24.86
N LEU A 141 16.68 -8.83 -25.78
CA LEU A 141 17.19 -7.71 -26.58
C LEU A 141 16.39 -6.42 -26.38
N TYR A 142 15.07 -6.48 -26.57
CA TYR A 142 14.23 -5.28 -26.60
C TYR A 142 13.88 -4.79 -25.19
N GLU A 143 13.37 -5.67 -24.33
CA GLU A 143 12.89 -5.33 -22.99
C GLU A 143 13.97 -4.67 -22.12
N PRO A 144 15.21 -5.19 -22.00
CA PRO A 144 16.22 -4.57 -21.15
C PRO A 144 16.59 -3.16 -21.61
N LYS A 145 16.80 -2.97 -22.93
CA LYS A 145 17.16 -1.68 -23.50
C LYS A 145 16.03 -0.67 -23.39
N ILE A 146 14.79 -1.11 -23.61
CA ILE A 146 13.61 -0.23 -23.56
C ILE A 146 13.29 0.13 -22.12
N ARG A 147 13.40 -0.79 -21.16
CA ARG A 147 13.28 -0.45 -19.72
C ARG A 147 14.33 0.55 -19.27
N ALA A 148 15.58 0.40 -19.73
CA ALA A 148 16.65 1.36 -19.42
C ALA A 148 16.39 2.75 -20.04
N ALA A 149 15.86 2.81 -21.27
CA ALA A 149 15.56 4.06 -21.96
C ALA A 149 14.21 4.70 -21.56
N ALA A 150 13.28 3.92 -20.99
CA ALA A 150 11.92 4.36 -20.66
C ALA A 150 11.75 4.81 -19.19
N GLY A 151 12.83 4.96 -18.43
CA GLY A 151 12.77 5.59 -17.10
C GLY A 151 12.98 7.09 -17.19
N LEU A 152 12.20 7.88 -16.45
CA LEU A 152 12.49 9.32 -16.26
C LEU A 152 13.55 9.51 -15.16
N GLY A 153 13.20 9.19 -13.91
CA GLY A 153 14.08 9.26 -12.75
C GLY A 153 14.59 7.90 -12.28
N VAL A 154 15.67 7.91 -11.48
CA VAL A 154 16.35 6.71 -10.96
C VAL A 154 15.98 6.51 -9.49
N SER A 155 15.58 5.29 -9.09
CA SER A 155 15.22 5.04 -7.70
C SER A 155 16.44 5.00 -6.77
N PRO A 156 16.24 5.20 -5.46
CA PRO A 156 17.23 4.86 -4.44
C PRO A 156 17.70 3.41 -4.47
N ASP A 157 19.00 3.21 -4.23
CA ASP A 157 19.68 1.92 -4.08
C ASP A 157 20.12 1.67 -2.63
N LYS A 158 19.92 2.65 -1.75
CA LYS A 158 20.16 2.55 -0.31
C LYS A 158 18.82 2.52 0.45
N PRO A 159 18.74 1.85 1.62
CA PRO A 159 17.56 1.89 2.46
C PRO A 159 17.20 3.32 2.84
N ASP A 160 15.90 3.61 2.88
CA ASP A 160 15.39 4.90 3.33
C ASP A 160 15.66 5.09 4.83
N PRO A 161 16.48 6.10 5.21
CA PRO A 161 16.82 6.36 6.60
C PRO A 161 15.74 7.15 7.34
N ASP A 162 14.72 7.67 6.65
CA ASP A 162 13.70 8.51 7.26
C ASP A 162 12.63 7.68 7.99
N HIS A 163 12.01 8.33 8.97
CA HIS A 163 10.90 7.77 9.74
C HIS A 163 9.57 8.34 9.24
N TYR A 164 8.52 7.54 9.35
CA TYR A 164 7.17 7.85 8.88
C TYR A 164 6.17 7.59 9.99
N SER A 165 5.14 8.44 10.06
CA SER A 165 4.12 8.33 11.12
C SER A 165 2.72 8.19 10.53
N SER A 166 1.80 7.65 11.33
CA SER A 166 0.39 7.57 10.98
C SER A 166 -0.49 8.10 12.11
N ARG A 167 -1.66 8.64 11.75
CA ARG A 167 -2.68 9.15 12.67
C ARG A 167 -4.06 8.76 12.21
N TYR A 168 -4.86 8.21 13.11
CA TYR A 168 -6.31 8.05 12.93
C TYR A 168 -7.02 9.26 13.52
N ALA A 169 -7.94 9.86 12.78
CA ALA A 169 -8.69 11.02 13.23
C ALA A 169 -10.17 10.90 12.88
N HIS A 170 -11.01 11.52 13.71
CA HIS A 170 -12.43 11.70 13.44
C HIS A 170 -12.76 13.19 13.48
N CYS A 171 -13.66 13.63 12.61
CA CYS A 171 -14.21 14.98 12.64
C CYS A 171 -15.68 14.99 12.24
N ASP A 172 -16.37 16.08 12.58
CA ASP A 172 -17.75 16.29 12.18
C ASP A 172 -17.80 16.79 10.73
N VAL A 173 -16.92 17.72 10.36
CA VAL A 173 -16.79 18.25 8.99
C VAL A 173 -15.32 18.20 8.55
N LEU A 174 -15.05 17.52 7.44
CA LEU A 174 -13.76 17.54 6.75
C LEU A 174 -13.87 18.44 5.51
N VAL A 175 -13.05 19.47 5.41
CA VAL A 175 -13.01 20.39 4.27
C VAL A 175 -11.71 20.16 3.48
N LEU A 176 -11.86 19.79 2.21
CA LEU A 176 -10.74 19.42 1.32
C LEU A 176 -10.53 20.51 0.27
N GLY A 177 -9.49 21.31 0.44
CA GLY A 177 -9.15 22.47 -0.37
C GLY A 177 -9.22 23.76 0.46
N GLY A 178 -8.14 24.53 0.41
CA GLY A 178 -7.89 25.74 1.20
C GLY A 178 -8.04 27.04 0.42
N GLY A 179 -8.80 27.04 -0.68
CA GLY A 179 -9.20 28.24 -1.41
C GLY A 179 -10.36 28.97 -0.73
N ALA A 180 -10.85 30.06 -1.35
CA ALA A 180 -11.94 30.88 -0.82
C ALA A 180 -13.17 30.06 -0.38
N ALA A 181 -13.61 29.11 -1.22
CA ALA A 181 -14.74 28.23 -0.93
C ALA A 181 -14.48 27.35 0.31
N GLY A 182 -13.34 26.68 0.38
CA GLY A 182 -13.01 25.82 1.51
C GLY A 182 -12.85 26.59 2.83
N ILE A 183 -12.21 27.76 2.79
CA ILE A 183 -12.09 28.63 3.95
C ILE A 183 -13.48 29.09 4.42
N ALA A 184 -14.36 29.51 3.51
CA ALA A 184 -15.72 29.92 3.85
C ALA A 184 -16.55 28.77 4.46
N ALA A 185 -16.45 27.56 3.90
CA ALA A 185 -17.11 26.37 4.45
C ALA A 185 -16.58 26.01 5.84
N ALA A 186 -15.26 26.07 6.04
CA ALA A 186 -14.63 25.80 7.33
C ALA A 186 -15.02 26.83 8.40
N LEU A 187 -15.08 28.13 8.06
CA LEU A 187 -15.56 29.19 8.95
C LEU A 187 -16.99 28.91 9.41
N ALA A 188 -17.90 28.68 8.46
CA ALA A 188 -19.31 28.41 8.75
C ALA A 188 -19.49 27.17 9.65
N ALA A 189 -18.73 26.10 9.39
CA ALA A 189 -18.78 24.88 10.18
C ALA A 189 -18.19 25.08 11.58
N ALA A 190 -17.03 25.75 11.70
CA ALA A 190 -16.31 25.93 12.95
C ALA A 190 -17.13 26.73 13.98
N GLU A 191 -17.88 27.74 13.52
CA GLU A 191 -18.70 28.62 14.37
C GLU A 191 -19.92 27.92 15.00
N THR A 192 -20.23 26.69 14.57
CA THR A 192 -21.25 25.85 15.20
C THR A 192 -20.74 25.05 16.42
N GLY A 193 -19.42 25.05 16.63
CA GLY A 193 -18.73 24.18 17.59
C GLY A 193 -18.43 22.77 17.05
N ALA A 194 -18.76 22.47 15.79
CA ALA A 194 -18.40 21.20 15.15
C ALA A 194 -16.88 21.01 15.10
N ARG A 195 -16.38 19.76 15.22
CA ARG A 195 -14.96 19.48 15.00
C ARG A 195 -14.66 19.53 13.50
N VAL A 196 -13.84 20.49 13.10
CA VAL A 196 -13.50 20.73 11.69
C VAL A 196 -12.04 20.34 11.44
N ILE A 197 -11.78 19.68 10.31
CA ILE A 197 -10.43 19.56 9.76
C ILE A 197 -10.43 20.26 8.40
N LEU A 198 -9.61 21.29 8.23
CA LEU A 198 -9.37 21.97 6.96
C LEU A 198 -8.02 21.54 6.41
N VAL A 199 -8.02 21.07 5.16
CA VAL A 199 -6.85 20.44 4.52
C VAL A 199 -6.54 21.15 3.21
N ASP A 200 -5.26 21.47 2.97
CA ASP A 200 -4.78 21.95 1.68
C ASP A 200 -3.38 21.40 1.36
N GLU A 201 -3.16 21.08 0.08
CA GLU A 201 -1.88 20.52 -0.36
C GLU A 201 -0.75 21.55 -0.43
N GLN A 202 -1.06 22.85 -0.48
CA GLN A 202 -0.07 23.91 -0.64
C GLN A 202 0.57 24.28 0.70
N ALA A 203 1.73 24.93 0.62
CA ALA A 203 2.46 25.46 1.77
C ALA A 203 1.66 26.50 2.57
N GLY A 204 0.84 27.30 1.88
CA GLY A 204 -0.03 28.30 2.48
C GLY A 204 -1.40 28.30 1.81
N PHE A 205 -2.41 28.63 2.59
CA PHE A 205 -3.81 28.67 2.15
C PHE A 205 -4.08 29.87 1.25
N GLY A 206 -5.19 29.81 0.51
CA GLY A 206 -5.66 30.89 -0.37
C GLY A 206 -6.10 30.42 -1.76
N GLY A 207 -5.63 29.26 -2.24
CA GLY A 207 -6.01 28.74 -3.55
C GLY A 207 -5.72 29.76 -4.67
N SER A 208 -6.73 30.09 -5.49
CA SER A 208 -6.60 31.06 -6.57
C SER A 208 -6.29 32.49 -6.12
N LEU A 209 -6.64 32.85 -4.89
CA LEU A 209 -6.34 34.17 -4.32
C LEU A 209 -4.82 34.43 -4.28
N ARG A 210 -4.01 33.37 -4.41
CA ARG A 210 -2.55 33.47 -4.58
C ARG A 210 -2.14 34.16 -5.89
N PHE A 211 -2.98 34.18 -6.92
CA PHE A 211 -2.68 34.87 -8.17
C PHE A 211 -3.73 35.89 -8.58
N GLU A 212 -4.92 35.91 -7.96
CA GLU A 212 -5.93 36.95 -8.21
C GLU A 212 -5.60 38.23 -7.45
N SER A 213 -5.26 39.29 -8.19
CA SER A 213 -4.96 40.63 -7.67
C SER A 213 -6.22 41.51 -7.59
N GLY A 214 -7.29 41.17 -8.30
CA GLY A 214 -8.53 41.95 -8.35
C GLY A 214 -9.58 41.57 -7.29
N ALA A 215 -9.40 40.45 -6.59
CA ALA A 215 -10.37 39.94 -5.63
C ALA A 215 -10.35 40.76 -4.32
N LYS A 216 -11.54 41.18 -3.85
CA LYS A 216 -11.70 41.84 -2.55
C LYS A 216 -12.80 41.16 -1.73
N ILE A 217 -12.48 40.83 -0.48
CA ILE A 217 -13.39 40.16 0.47
C ILE A 217 -13.31 40.89 1.80
N ASP A 218 -14.47 41.26 2.34
CA ASP A 218 -14.61 42.05 3.57
C ASP A 218 -13.73 43.32 3.57
N GLY A 219 -13.69 44.02 2.43
CA GLY A 219 -12.90 45.23 2.21
C GLY A 219 -11.39 45.02 2.06
N GLN A 220 -10.89 43.77 2.18
CA GLN A 220 -9.47 43.43 2.12
C GLN A 220 -9.09 42.82 0.77
N ASP A 221 -7.81 42.87 0.42
CA ASP A 221 -7.23 42.02 -0.63
C ASP A 221 -7.56 40.55 -0.36
N GLY A 222 -7.96 39.81 -1.40
CA GLY A 222 -8.44 38.43 -1.24
C GLY A 222 -7.43 37.51 -0.56
N TYR A 223 -6.13 37.60 -0.89
CA TYR A 223 -5.12 36.77 -0.24
C TYR A 223 -4.92 37.16 1.23
N ALA A 224 -4.90 38.46 1.53
CA ALA A 224 -4.83 38.96 2.90
C ALA A 224 -6.01 38.46 3.74
N TRP A 225 -7.23 38.52 3.19
CA TRP A 225 -8.43 37.94 3.82
C TRP A 225 -8.24 36.45 4.12
N ALA A 226 -7.75 35.67 3.15
CA ALA A 226 -7.55 34.23 3.33
C ALA A 226 -6.56 33.93 4.47
N GLN A 227 -5.45 34.66 4.57
CA GLN A 227 -4.49 34.49 5.67
C GLN A 227 -5.14 34.84 7.02
N GLY A 228 -5.89 35.95 7.10
CA GLY A 228 -6.61 36.34 8.32
C GLY A 228 -7.67 35.33 8.75
N ALA A 229 -8.45 34.82 7.80
CA ALA A 229 -9.47 33.81 8.04
C ALA A 229 -8.88 32.48 8.52
N VAL A 230 -7.76 32.03 7.93
CA VAL A 230 -7.08 30.81 8.37
C VAL A 230 -6.40 30.98 9.72
N ALA A 231 -5.85 32.15 10.02
CA ALA A 231 -5.35 32.46 11.36
C ALA A 231 -6.49 32.38 12.41
N LYS A 232 -7.67 32.94 12.10
CA LYS A 232 -8.87 32.80 12.95
C LYS A 232 -9.25 31.33 13.15
N LEU A 233 -9.30 30.54 12.08
CA LEU A 233 -9.60 29.09 12.16
C LEU A 233 -8.57 28.34 13.01
N THR A 234 -7.28 28.64 12.85
CA THR A 234 -6.19 27.99 13.59
C THR A 234 -6.26 28.26 15.09
N ALA A 235 -6.79 29.42 15.48
CA ALA A 235 -6.96 29.80 16.89
C ALA A 235 -8.17 29.14 17.58
N LEU A 236 -9.00 28.37 16.86
CA LEU A 236 -10.17 27.71 17.43
C LEU A 236 -9.84 26.27 17.87
N ASP A 237 -10.16 25.92 19.12
CA ASP A 237 -9.87 24.60 19.70
C ASP A 237 -10.56 23.43 18.97
N ASN A 238 -11.69 23.69 18.30
CA ASN A 238 -12.45 22.70 17.55
C ASN A 238 -12.01 22.57 16.09
N VAL A 239 -10.97 23.28 15.66
CA VAL A 239 -10.51 23.27 14.26
C VAL A 239 -9.06 22.78 14.19
N ARG A 240 -8.80 21.89 13.23
CA ARG A 240 -7.44 21.52 12.83
C ARG A 240 -7.18 21.97 11.41
N VAL A 241 -6.13 22.77 11.23
CA VAL A 241 -5.70 23.27 9.93
C VAL A 241 -4.44 22.52 9.50
N LEU A 242 -4.49 21.85 8.36
CA LEU A 242 -3.41 21.02 7.83
C LEU A 242 -2.96 21.57 6.46
N SER A 243 -1.90 22.38 6.45
CA SER A 243 -1.17 22.76 5.23
C SER A 243 -0.28 21.60 4.75
N ARG A 244 0.26 21.69 3.53
CA ARG A 244 1.17 20.67 2.96
C ARG A 244 0.60 19.26 3.01
N THR A 245 -0.72 19.16 3.02
CA THR A 245 -1.44 17.92 3.27
C THR A 245 -2.34 17.63 2.09
N THR A 246 -2.00 16.61 1.33
CA THR A 246 -2.78 16.21 0.16
C THR A 246 -3.82 15.17 0.61
N ALA A 247 -5.10 15.44 0.38
CA ALA A 247 -6.11 14.40 0.35
C ALA A 247 -5.91 13.53 -0.91
N PHE A 248 -5.31 12.36 -0.72
CA PHE A 248 -4.90 11.52 -1.85
C PHE A 248 -5.97 10.48 -2.23
N GLY A 249 -6.79 10.04 -1.27
CA GLY A 249 -7.77 8.97 -1.48
C GLY A 249 -9.09 9.20 -0.75
N TYR A 250 -10.21 9.03 -1.44
CA TYR A 250 -11.56 8.99 -0.85
C TYR A 250 -12.12 7.56 -0.94
N TYR A 251 -12.44 6.96 0.20
CA TYR A 251 -12.96 5.59 0.35
C TYR A 251 -14.37 5.57 0.95
N ALA A 252 -14.90 4.38 1.23
CA ALA A 252 -16.28 4.20 1.71
C ALA A 252 -16.52 4.84 3.10
N GLN A 253 -17.77 5.24 3.35
CA GLN A 253 -18.25 5.80 4.62
C GLN A 253 -17.43 7.02 5.08
N ASN A 254 -17.16 7.95 4.15
CA ASN A 254 -16.41 9.18 4.40
C ASN A 254 -15.04 8.96 5.07
N PHE A 255 -14.35 7.89 4.65
CA PHE A 255 -12.95 7.68 4.98
C PHE A 255 -12.06 8.35 3.95
N VAL A 256 -11.19 9.25 4.39
CA VAL A 256 -10.28 9.97 3.51
C VAL A 256 -8.84 9.77 4.00
N GLY A 257 -7.99 9.30 3.09
CA GLY A 257 -6.55 9.24 3.29
C GLY A 257 -5.90 10.58 2.95
N LEU A 258 -5.13 11.12 3.88
CA LEU A 258 -4.32 12.33 3.67
C LEU A 258 -2.85 12.05 3.91
N VAL A 259 -1.96 12.73 3.21
CA VAL A 259 -0.52 12.69 3.47
C VAL A 259 -0.03 14.11 3.70
N GLU A 260 0.46 14.35 4.91
CA GLU A 260 1.11 15.60 5.33
C GLU A 260 2.62 15.48 5.11
N ARG A 261 3.19 16.41 4.33
CA ARG A 261 4.65 16.56 4.18
C ARG A 261 5.17 17.38 5.33
N VAL A 262 5.83 16.72 6.29
CA VAL A 262 6.24 17.33 7.56
C VAL A 262 7.63 17.93 7.47
N SER A 263 8.58 17.27 6.80
CA SER A 263 9.99 17.66 6.88
C SER A 263 10.70 17.89 5.53
N ASP A 264 10.05 17.60 4.41
CA ASP A 264 10.64 17.74 3.06
C ASP A 264 11.07 19.17 2.72
N HIS A 265 10.43 20.17 3.34
CA HIS A 265 10.71 21.61 3.17
C HIS A 265 11.76 22.16 4.15
N LEU A 266 12.23 21.34 5.11
CA LEU A 266 13.19 21.77 6.13
C LEU A 266 14.62 21.43 5.71
N GLN A 267 15.56 22.36 5.89
CA GLN A 267 16.99 22.10 5.65
C GLN A 267 17.52 20.97 6.54
N ASN A 268 17.32 21.08 7.86
CA ASN A 268 17.80 20.14 8.86
C ASN A 268 16.60 19.64 9.70
N PRO A 269 15.89 18.58 9.27
CA PRO A 269 14.81 18.03 10.06
C PRO A 269 15.36 17.40 11.34
N GLY A 270 14.69 17.64 12.48
CA GLY A 270 15.06 17.01 13.75
C GLY A 270 14.87 15.49 13.68
N HIS A 271 15.65 14.74 14.47
CA HIS A 271 15.64 13.27 14.47
C HIS A 271 14.25 12.66 14.73
N ASP A 272 13.46 13.30 15.60
CA ASP A 272 12.14 12.77 16.01
C ASP A 272 10.99 13.22 15.10
N LEU A 273 11.28 14.02 14.06
CA LEU A 273 10.26 14.45 13.11
C LEU A 273 10.11 13.40 12.00
N PRO A 274 8.90 12.88 11.76
CA PRO A 274 8.66 12.04 10.60
C PRO A 274 8.82 12.88 9.33
N ARG A 275 9.26 12.25 8.24
CA ARG A 275 9.31 12.90 6.93
C ARG A 275 7.92 13.24 6.41
N GLU A 276 7.04 12.24 6.46
CA GLU A 276 5.63 12.34 6.10
C GLU A 276 4.74 11.70 7.17
N ARG A 277 3.50 12.18 7.25
CA ARG A 277 2.47 11.64 8.14
C ARG A 277 1.22 11.24 7.35
N LEU A 278 0.86 9.96 7.47
CA LEU A 278 -0.40 9.43 6.94
C LEU A 278 -1.54 9.70 7.91
N TRP A 279 -2.54 10.46 7.46
CA TRP A 279 -3.79 10.65 8.18
C TRP A 279 -4.89 9.75 7.60
N GLN A 280 -5.56 9.03 8.48
CA GLN A 280 -6.71 8.20 8.18
C GLN A 280 -7.92 8.82 8.86
N VAL A 281 -8.66 9.65 8.10
CA VAL A 281 -9.71 10.51 8.64
C VAL A 281 -11.08 9.92 8.34
N ARG A 282 -11.89 9.72 9.38
CA ARG A 282 -13.32 9.38 9.27
C ARG A 282 -14.14 10.63 9.58
N ALA A 283 -14.85 11.16 8.59
CA ALA A 283 -15.66 12.37 8.75
C ALA A 283 -17.16 12.04 8.74
N LYS A 284 -17.98 12.75 9.53
CA LYS A 284 -19.45 12.64 9.38
C LYS A 284 -19.89 13.27 8.06
N ARG A 285 -19.36 14.45 7.71
CA ARG A 285 -19.60 15.14 6.44
C ARG A 285 -18.29 15.58 5.80
N VAL A 286 -18.23 15.56 4.46
CA VAL A 286 -17.08 16.04 3.69
C VAL A 286 -17.50 17.17 2.76
N VAL A 287 -16.78 18.29 2.78
CA VAL A 287 -16.91 19.39 1.82
C VAL A 287 -15.71 19.33 0.87
N LEU A 288 -15.96 19.08 -0.41
CA LEU A 288 -14.96 19.08 -1.47
C LEU A 288 -14.90 20.49 -2.06
N ALA A 289 -13.78 21.18 -1.85
CA ALA A 289 -13.49 22.53 -2.36
C ALA A 289 -12.20 22.52 -3.20
N THR A 290 -12.04 21.50 -4.04
CA THR A 290 -10.79 21.13 -4.75
C THR A 290 -10.48 21.99 -5.97
N GLY A 291 -11.27 23.03 -6.24
CA GLY A 291 -11.03 23.99 -7.31
C GLY A 291 -11.12 23.41 -8.73
N ALA A 292 -10.47 24.09 -9.67
CA ALA A 292 -10.39 23.70 -11.08
C ALA A 292 -8.96 23.88 -11.60
N ILE A 293 -8.58 23.09 -12.61
CA ILE A 293 -7.26 23.09 -13.23
C ILE A 293 -7.34 23.79 -14.58
N GLU A 294 -6.46 24.74 -14.86
CA GLU A 294 -6.39 25.43 -16.15
C GLU A 294 -5.93 24.49 -17.26
N ARG A 295 -6.54 24.61 -18.43
CA ARG A 295 -6.24 23.85 -19.64
C ARG A 295 -5.29 24.61 -20.55
N HIS A 296 -4.38 23.89 -21.18
CA HIS A 296 -3.46 24.44 -22.18
C HIS A 296 -4.11 24.58 -23.56
N MET A 297 -3.43 25.28 -24.48
CA MET A 297 -3.84 25.33 -25.88
C MET A 297 -3.09 24.25 -26.68
N VAL A 298 -3.79 23.51 -27.55
CA VAL A 298 -3.23 22.42 -28.38
C VAL A 298 -2.92 22.94 -29.78
N PHE A 299 -1.68 23.37 -30.01
CA PHE A 299 -1.19 23.93 -31.29
C PHE A 299 0.24 23.45 -31.58
N ALA A 300 0.76 23.70 -32.79
CA ALA A 300 2.07 23.18 -33.18
C ALA A 300 3.22 23.74 -32.32
N ASP A 301 4.11 22.86 -31.86
CA ASP A 301 5.27 23.18 -31.02
C ASP A 301 4.88 23.87 -29.69
N ASN A 302 3.73 23.53 -29.12
CA ASN A 302 3.25 24.07 -27.84
C ASN A 302 4.03 23.57 -26.60
N ASP A 303 5.08 22.77 -26.77
CA ASP A 303 5.86 22.14 -25.69
C ASP A 303 7.19 22.85 -25.36
N ARG A 304 7.52 23.92 -26.10
CA ARG A 304 8.81 24.60 -25.97
C ARG A 304 8.98 25.27 -24.60
N PRO A 305 10.21 25.33 -24.05
CA PRO A 305 10.48 26.05 -22.81
C PRO A 305 10.10 27.53 -22.93
N GLY A 306 9.37 28.05 -21.94
CA GLY A 306 8.78 29.40 -21.95
C GLY A 306 7.32 29.45 -22.40
N ILE A 307 6.76 28.35 -22.88
CA ILE A 307 5.31 28.20 -23.09
C ILE A 307 4.70 27.62 -21.81
N MET A 308 3.73 28.30 -21.21
CA MET A 308 3.14 27.89 -19.93
C MET A 308 1.69 28.36 -19.78
N LEU A 309 0.99 27.83 -18.78
CA LEU A 309 -0.36 28.24 -18.40
C LEU A 309 -0.38 29.70 -17.93
N ALA A 310 -1.44 30.43 -18.28
CA ALA A 310 -1.58 31.84 -17.91
C ALA A 310 -1.68 32.03 -16.38
N SER A 311 -2.42 31.16 -15.70
CA SER A 311 -2.52 31.14 -14.23
C SER A 311 -1.17 30.85 -13.56
N ALA A 312 -0.32 30.03 -14.18
CA ALA A 312 1.01 29.72 -13.66
C ALA A 312 1.92 30.95 -13.74
N ALA A 313 1.98 31.61 -14.89
CA ALA A 313 2.73 32.86 -15.04
C ALA A 313 2.26 33.94 -14.06
N ARG A 314 0.95 34.03 -13.88
CA ARG A 314 0.35 34.96 -12.92
C ARG A 314 0.68 34.58 -11.47
N THR A 315 0.75 33.30 -11.15
CA THR A 315 1.22 32.82 -9.83
C THR A 315 2.69 33.17 -9.60
N TYR A 316 3.57 32.91 -10.58
CA TYR A 316 4.98 33.29 -10.51
C TYR A 316 5.15 34.79 -10.25
N LEU A 317 4.36 35.63 -10.92
CA LEU A 317 4.40 37.07 -10.70
C LEU A 317 3.82 37.47 -9.33
N ASN A 318 2.56 37.16 -9.07
CA ASN A 318 1.81 37.76 -7.96
C ASN A 318 2.16 37.13 -6.61
N GLN A 319 2.47 35.84 -6.56
CA GLN A 319 2.92 35.20 -5.33
C GLN A 319 4.43 35.38 -5.13
N TYR A 320 5.22 35.06 -6.15
CA TYR A 320 6.67 34.93 -6.00
C TYR A 320 7.45 36.16 -6.50
N GLY A 321 6.85 37.11 -7.20
CA GLY A 321 7.55 38.30 -7.72
C GLY A 321 8.46 37.98 -8.91
N VAL A 322 8.14 36.95 -9.69
CA VAL A 322 8.99 36.44 -10.78
C VAL A 322 8.29 36.61 -12.12
N ALA A 323 8.94 37.35 -13.02
CA ALA A 323 8.53 37.44 -14.42
C ALA A 323 8.93 36.15 -15.16
N VAL A 324 8.07 35.71 -16.09
CA VAL A 324 8.33 34.48 -16.88
C VAL A 324 8.99 34.75 -18.24
N GLY A 325 9.09 36.02 -18.60
CA GLY A 325 9.64 36.53 -19.85
C GLY A 325 9.77 38.04 -19.79
N LYS A 326 10.51 38.63 -20.72
CA LYS A 326 10.60 40.09 -20.89
C LYS A 326 9.63 40.60 -21.95
N ASN A 327 9.28 39.75 -22.91
CA ASN A 327 8.41 40.06 -24.03
C ASN A 327 7.44 38.89 -24.28
N VAL A 328 6.26 39.00 -23.67
CA VAL A 328 5.32 37.89 -23.49
C VAL A 328 4.20 37.94 -24.52
N GLY A 329 3.95 36.83 -25.21
CA GLY A 329 2.74 36.61 -26.00
C GLY A 329 1.67 35.88 -25.19
N VAL A 330 0.40 36.10 -25.49
CA VAL A 330 -0.72 35.40 -24.84
C VAL A 330 -1.61 34.77 -25.89
N TYR A 331 -2.00 33.51 -25.70
CA TYR A 331 -2.96 32.79 -26.55
C TYR A 331 -4.11 32.25 -25.70
N THR A 332 -5.33 32.74 -25.95
CA THR A 332 -6.47 32.44 -25.07
C THR A 332 -7.76 32.14 -25.82
N ALA A 333 -8.62 31.38 -25.14
CA ALA A 333 -10.02 31.20 -25.49
C ALA A 333 -10.99 31.71 -24.39
N ASN A 334 -10.47 32.41 -23.38
CA ASN A 334 -11.25 32.92 -22.24
C ASN A 334 -10.62 34.18 -21.61
N ASP A 335 -11.33 34.78 -20.65
CA ASP A 335 -10.96 36.06 -20.04
C ASP A 335 -9.81 35.97 -19.02
N SER A 336 -9.57 34.82 -18.38
CA SER A 336 -8.58 34.70 -17.29
C SER A 336 -7.14 35.02 -17.74
N ALA A 337 -6.81 34.78 -19.01
CA ALA A 337 -5.50 35.11 -19.55
C ALA A 337 -5.28 36.62 -19.72
N TYR A 338 -6.34 37.43 -19.84
CA TYR A 338 -6.23 38.89 -19.87
C TYR A 338 -5.73 39.42 -18.54
N SER A 339 -6.26 38.91 -17.42
CA SER A 339 -5.78 39.29 -16.08
C SER A 339 -4.28 39.01 -15.91
N ALA A 340 -3.78 37.87 -16.41
CA ALA A 340 -2.35 37.57 -16.40
C ALA A 340 -1.53 38.57 -17.24
N ALA A 341 -2.02 38.93 -18.43
CA ALA A 341 -1.39 39.92 -19.30
C ALA A 341 -1.35 41.32 -18.67
N ILE A 342 -2.45 41.73 -18.06
CA ILE A 342 -2.60 43.02 -17.37
C ILE A 342 -1.64 43.11 -16.19
N ASP A 343 -1.59 42.08 -15.33
CA ASP A 343 -0.70 42.07 -14.17
C ASP A 343 0.77 42.14 -14.60
N LEU A 344 1.16 41.38 -15.64
CA LEU A 344 2.51 41.44 -16.21
C LEU A 344 2.83 42.83 -16.75
N LYS A 345 1.90 43.44 -17.51
CA LYS A 345 2.07 44.79 -18.07
C LYS A 345 2.23 45.84 -16.97
N LYS A 346 1.41 45.77 -15.91
CA LYS A 346 1.48 46.65 -14.74
C LYS A 346 2.78 46.47 -13.95
N ALA A 347 3.33 45.26 -13.92
CA ALA A 347 4.63 44.96 -13.32
C ALA A 347 5.83 45.37 -14.20
N GLY A 348 5.60 45.98 -15.36
CA GLY A 348 6.65 46.48 -16.26
C GLY A 348 7.16 45.46 -17.28
N VAL A 349 6.51 44.30 -17.43
CA VAL A 349 6.83 43.32 -18.47
C VAL A 349 6.18 43.73 -19.79
N ASN A 350 6.89 43.59 -20.92
CA ASN A 350 6.26 43.85 -22.21
C ASN A 350 5.32 42.71 -22.60
N VAL A 351 4.08 43.05 -22.98
CA VAL A 351 3.12 42.11 -23.56
C VAL A 351 3.03 42.40 -25.06
N ALA A 352 3.58 41.51 -25.88
CA ALA A 352 3.70 41.69 -27.32
C ALA A 352 2.32 41.73 -28.00
N ALA A 353 1.48 40.76 -27.68
CA ALA A 353 0.11 40.68 -28.16
C ALA A 353 -0.70 39.65 -27.36
N ILE A 354 -2.00 39.89 -27.23
CA ILE A 354 -3.01 38.90 -26.85
C ILE A 354 -3.67 38.40 -28.12
N VAL A 355 -3.59 37.09 -28.35
CA VAL A 355 -4.23 36.38 -29.44
C VAL A 355 -5.45 35.67 -28.87
N ASP A 356 -6.63 36.16 -29.23
CA ASP A 356 -7.89 35.64 -28.72
C ASP A 356 -8.63 34.90 -29.82
N LEU A 357 -8.97 33.64 -29.54
CA LEU A 357 -9.68 32.78 -30.47
C LEU A 357 -11.13 33.25 -30.73
N ARG A 358 -11.69 34.05 -29.81
CA ARG A 358 -13.06 34.57 -29.88
C ARG A 358 -13.13 35.75 -30.85
N ASP A 359 -14.23 35.86 -31.59
CA ASP A 359 -14.36 36.86 -32.67
C ASP A 359 -14.56 38.28 -32.14
N HIS A 360 -15.46 38.44 -31.17
CA HIS A 360 -15.84 39.74 -30.61
C HIS A 360 -16.07 39.65 -29.11
N PRO A 361 -15.05 39.26 -28.32
CA PRO A 361 -15.20 39.23 -26.87
C PRO A 361 -15.29 40.67 -26.33
N THR A 362 -16.17 40.88 -25.35
CA THR A 362 -16.37 42.17 -24.66
C THR A 362 -16.28 41.96 -23.16
N GLY A 363 -15.79 42.97 -22.43
CA GLY A 363 -15.75 42.94 -20.97
C GLY A 363 -14.65 43.81 -20.36
N PRO A 364 -14.74 44.09 -19.04
CA PRO A 364 -13.86 45.05 -18.37
C PRO A 364 -12.36 44.76 -18.53
N VAL A 365 -11.96 43.49 -18.45
CA VAL A 365 -10.54 43.09 -18.60
C VAL A 365 -10.01 43.28 -20.03
N ILE A 366 -10.90 43.23 -21.03
CA ILE A 366 -10.52 43.48 -22.43
C ILE A 366 -10.32 44.97 -22.65
N ASP A 367 -11.23 45.78 -22.12
CA ASP A 367 -11.15 47.23 -22.16
C ASP A 367 -9.91 47.74 -21.42
N GLU A 368 -9.60 47.17 -20.26
CA GLU A 368 -8.39 47.49 -19.49
C GLU A 368 -7.12 47.11 -20.25
N ALA A 369 -7.06 45.92 -20.85
CA ALA A 369 -5.89 45.52 -21.65
C ALA A 369 -5.63 46.49 -22.82
N ARG A 370 -6.69 46.94 -23.51
CA ARG A 370 -6.59 47.94 -24.57
C ARG A 370 -6.17 49.32 -24.03
N ALA A 371 -6.71 49.74 -22.88
CA ALA A 371 -6.34 50.99 -22.23
C ALA A 371 -4.86 51.01 -21.80
N LEU A 372 -4.29 49.86 -21.45
CA LEU A 372 -2.86 49.66 -21.17
C LEU A 372 -1.99 49.56 -22.44
N GLY A 373 -2.58 49.75 -23.62
CA GLY A 373 -1.87 49.73 -24.90
C GLY A 373 -1.41 48.34 -25.34
N ILE A 374 -2.05 47.26 -24.86
CA ILE A 374 -1.75 45.89 -25.29
C ILE A 374 -2.40 45.63 -26.65
N GLU A 375 -1.64 45.11 -27.61
CA GLU A 375 -2.20 44.67 -28.91
C GLU A 375 -3.13 43.47 -28.70
N VAL A 376 -4.39 43.57 -29.10
CA VAL A 376 -5.37 42.47 -28.99
C VAL A 376 -5.85 42.04 -30.37
N ASN A 377 -5.66 40.76 -30.68
CA ASN A 377 -5.97 40.13 -31.96
C ASN A 377 -7.15 39.17 -31.80
N PHE A 378 -8.38 39.64 -32.05
CA PHE A 378 -9.58 38.81 -32.00
C PHE A 378 -9.74 37.92 -33.23
N GLY A 379 -10.41 36.77 -33.07
CA GLY A 379 -10.69 35.82 -34.14
C GLY A 379 -9.43 35.17 -34.74
N ARG A 380 -8.32 35.15 -33.98
CA ARG A 380 -7.02 34.63 -34.44
C ARG A 380 -6.53 33.49 -33.56
N ALA A 381 -5.65 32.67 -34.13
CA ALA A 381 -5.02 31.54 -33.47
C ALA A 381 -3.50 31.63 -33.57
N VAL A 382 -2.81 31.21 -32.52
CA VAL A 382 -1.39 30.83 -32.63
C VAL A 382 -1.33 29.45 -33.27
N ILE A 383 -0.75 29.37 -34.46
CA ILE A 383 -0.67 28.13 -35.24
C ILE A 383 0.66 27.41 -35.08
N ARG A 384 1.71 28.11 -34.62
CA ARG A 384 3.05 27.56 -34.38
C ARG A 384 3.87 28.44 -33.42
N ALA A 385 4.65 27.81 -32.54
CA ALA A 385 5.72 28.49 -31.80
C ALA A 385 7.09 28.28 -32.47
N GLY A 386 7.92 29.32 -32.46
CA GLY A 386 9.31 29.28 -32.91
C GLY A 386 10.29 29.12 -31.74
N GLY A 387 11.49 28.60 -32.04
CA GLY A 387 12.55 28.38 -31.05
C GLY A 387 12.80 26.90 -30.74
N LYS A 388 13.91 26.62 -30.04
CA LYS A 388 14.33 25.24 -29.69
C LYS A 388 14.45 25.04 -28.18
N LEU A 389 15.47 25.64 -27.57
CA LEU A 389 15.74 25.56 -26.13
C LEU A 389 14.94 26.58 -25.31
N ARG A 390 14.35 27.55 -25.99
CA ARG A 390 13.40 28.55 -25.47
C ARG A 390 12.56 29.03 -26.65
N VAL A 391 11.32 29.41 -26.38
CA VAL A 391 10.47 30.06 -27.38
C VAL A 391 11.06 31.41 -27.79
N THR A 392 11.00 31.73 -29.08
CA THR A 392 11.52 32.98 -29.66
C THR A 392 10.48 33.76 -30.47
N SER A 393 9.38 33.11 -30.83
CA SER A 393 8.29 33.74 -31.58
C SER A 393 6.99 32.93 -31.49
N MET A 394 5.88 33.60 -31.77
CA MET A 394 4.59 32.96 -32.06
C MET A 394 4.10 33.39 -33.43
N THR A 395 3.63 32.45 -34.24
CA THR A 395 3.04 32.71 -35.55
C THR A 395 1.52 32.69 -35.44
N VAL A 396 0.87 33.77 -35.84
CA VAL A 396 -0.57 33.99 -35.70
C VAL A 396 -1.27 34.09 -37.05
N GLN A 397 -2.49 33.58 -37.13
CA GLN A 397 -3.32 33.55 -38.35
C GLN A 397 -4.80 33.78 -37.97
N PRO A 398 -5.68 34.30 -38.85
CA PRO A 398 -7.12 34.21 -38.63
C PRO A 398 -7.54 32.75 -38.40
N LYS A 399 -8.43 32.50 -37.45
CA LYS A 399 -8.79 31.12 -37.03
C LYS A 399 -9.37 30.25 -38.15
N ASN A 400 -9.93 30.89 -39.17
CA ASN A 400 -10.53 30.24 -40.35
C ASN A 400 -9.56 30.13 -41.55
N GLY A 401 -8.27 30.43 -41.35
CA GLY A 401 -7.27 30.48 -42.42
C GLY A 401 -7.05 31.90 -42.97
N GLY A 402 -5.90 32.12 -43.61
CA GLY A 402 -5.49 33.43 -44.16
C GLY A 402 -4.00 33.75 -43.95
N GLY A 403 -3.64 35.04 -44.02
CA GLY A 403 -2.26 35.48 -43.87
C GLY A 403 -1.67 35.26 -42.47
N GLU A 404 -0.42 34.83 -42.42
CA GLU A 404 0.35 34.62 -41.18
C GLU A 404 1.14 35.87 -40.78
N ARG A 405 1.24 36.14 -39.48
CA ARG A 405 2.14 37.14 -38.89
C ARG A 405 2.99 36.47 -37.81
N THR A 406 4.30 36.65 -37.86
CA THR A 406 5.19 36.17 -36.79
C THR A 406 5.50 37.31 -35.83
N ILE A 407 5.28 37.07 -34.53
CA ILE A 407 5.48 38.03 -33.45
C ILE A 407 6.64 37.53 -32.59
N PRO A 408 7.75 38.28 -32.45
CA PRO A 408 8.84 37.93 -31.55
C PRO A 408 8.36 37.93 -30.09
N VAL A 409 8.68 36.86 -29.34
CA VAL A 409 8.33 36.70 -27.91
C VAL A 409 9.38 35.80 -27.23
N ASP A 410 9.54 35.91 -25.91
CA ASP A 410 10.42 35.03 -25.13
C ASP A 410 9.69 34.16 -24.08
N ALA A 411 8.36 34.31 -24.02
CA ALA A 411 7.41 33.44 -23.34
C ALA A 411 6.03 33.50 -24.05
N ILE A 412 5.28 32.40 -23.99
CA ILE A 412 3.88 32.34 -24.45
C ILE A 412 3.02 31.84 -23.31
N LEU A 413 2.01 32.62 -22.93
CA LEU A 413 0.99 32.20 -21.98
C LEU A 413 -0.19 31.59 -22.72
N MET A 414 -0.74 30.50 -22.22
CA MET A 414 -1.89 29.85 -22.84
C MET A 414 -3.01 29.57 -21.86
N SER A 415 -4.25 29.72 -22.32
CA SER A 415 -5.44 29.40 -21.54
C SER A 415 -6.61 28.94 -22.42
N ALA A 416 -6.96 27.66 -22.32
CA ALA A 416 -8.13 27.06 -22.96
C ALA A 416 -9.35 27.00 -22.01
N GLY A 417 -9.29 27.65 -20.85
CA GLY A 417 -10.31 27.61 -19.80
C GLY A 417 -10.01 26.55 -18.73
N TRP A 418 -11.00 26.18 -17.93
CA TRP A 418 -10.79 25.47 -16.67
C TRP A 418 -11.55 24.13 -16.61
N THR A 419 -10.94 23.13 -15.98
CA THR A 419 -11.53 21.80 -15.73
C THR A 419 -11.79 21.62 -14.23
N PRO A 420 -13.06 21.48 -13.80
CA PRO A 420 -13.39 21.18 -12.41
C PRO A 420 -12.65 19.95 -11.87
N SER A 421 -12.04 20.05 -10.68
CA SER A 421 -11.28 18.96 -10.06
C SER A 421 -12.21 17.96 -9.36
N VAL A 422 -12.84 17.09 -10.15
CA VAL A 422 -13.82 16.08 -9.68
C VAL A 422 -13.19 14.76 -9.22
N HIS A 423 -11.87 14.72 -9.01
CA HIS A 423 -11.10 13.52 -8.69
C HIS A 423 -11.62 12.83 -7.42
N LEU A 424 -11.67 13.56 -6.29
CA LEU A 424 -12.11 13.01 -5.00
C LEU A 424 -13.61 12.69 -4.99
N PHE A 425 -14.44 13.49 -5.66
CA PHE A 425 -15.86 13.19 -5.85
C PHE A 425 -16.06 11.87 -6.62
N SER A 426 -15.26 11.64 -7.65
CA SER A 426 -15.35 10.39 -8.43
C SER A 426 -14.83 9.19 -7.64
N GLN A 427 -13.76 9.37 -6.84
CA GLN A 427 -13.24 8.34 -5.92
C GLN A 427 -14.26 7.97 -4.83
N SER A 428 -15.07 8.92 -4.37
CA SER A 428 -16.17 8.66 -3.44
C SER A 428 -17.30 7.80 -4.03
N ARG A 429 -17.18 7.40 -5.31
CA ARG A 429 -18.18 6.74 -6.15
C ARG A 429 -19.28 7.68 -6.65
N GLY A 430 -19.11 8.99 -6.51
CA GLY A 430 -19.96 9.98 -7.16
C GLY A 430 -19.92 9.86 -8.68
N LYS A 431 -21.06 10.09 -9.34
CA LYS A 431 -21.17 10.12 -10.80
C LYS A 431 -21.17 11.56 -11.28
N VAL A 432 -20.26 11.89 -12.18
CA VAL A 432 -20.19 13.22 -12.79
C VAL A 432 -21.26 13.39 -13.86
N ALA A 433 -21.72 14.62 -14.05
CA ALA A 433 -22.62 15.04 -15.12
C ALA A 433 -21.86 15.95 -16.10
N PHE A 434 -22.23 15.90 -17.37
CA PHE A 434 -21.70 16.84 -18.38
C PHE A 434 -22.63 18.06 -18.46
N ASN A 435 -22.10 19.24 -18.20
CA ASN A 435 -22.79 20.51 -18.40
C ASN A 435 -22.51 20.98 -19.83
N ASP A 436 -23.55 20.97 -20.68
CA ASP A 436 -23.40 21.26 -22.11
C ASP A 436 -23.15 22.75 -22.40
N GLU A 437 -23.68 23.66 -21.58
CA GLU A 437 -23.50 25.11 -21.74
C GLU A 437 -22.03 25.51 -21.51
N THR A 438 -21.44 25.00 -20.43
CA THR A 438 -20.06 25.31 -20.05
C THR A 438 -19.04 24.33 -20.64
N LYS A 439 -19.51 23.24 -21.26
CA LYS A 439 -18.71 22.12 -21.80
C LYS A 439 -17.74 21.54 -20.76
N ARG A 440 -18.24 21.27 -19.54
CA ARG A 440 -17.46 20.76 -18.40
C ARG A 440 -18.13 19.56 -17.75
N PHE A 441 -17.33 18.63 -17.23
CA PHE A 441 -17.82 17.64 -16.29
C PHE A 441 -17.85 18.22 -14.88
N VAL A 442 -19.00 18.09 -14.22
CA VAL A 442 -19.26 18.60 -12.87
C VAL A 442 -19.80 17.46 -11.99
N PRO A 443 -19.79 17.60 -10.65
CA PRO A 443 -20.45 16.66 -9.75
C PRO A 443 -21.93 16.51 -10.09
N GLY A 444 -22.42 15.26 -10.09
CA GLY A 444 -23.81 14.93 -10.38
C GLY A 444 -24.44 14.16 -9.23
N ILE A 445 -24.42 12.83 -9.31
CA ILE A 445 -25.05 11.96 -8.30
C ILE A 445 -24.04 11.66 -7.20
N TYR A 446 -24.38 12.03 -5.97
CA TYR A 446 -23.58 11.76 -4.77
C TYR A 446 -23.84 10.34 -4.27
N ALA A 447 -22.76 9.60 -3.97
CA ALA A 447 -22.83 8.24 -3.41
C ALA A 447 -22.52 8.19 -1.92
N GLN A 448 -22.03 9.30 -1.35
CA GLN A 448 -21.63 9.42 0.04
C GLN A 448 -22.07 10.78 0.59
N ASP A 449 -21.98 10.92 1.91
CA ASP A 449 -22.37 12.11 2.67
C ASP A 449 -21.36 13.26 2.49
N CYS A 450 -21.24 13.76 1.27
CA CYS A 450 -20.38 14.86 0.89
C CYS A 450 -21.09 15.88 0.00
N VAL A 451 -20.44 17.03 -0.18
CA VAL A 451 -20.90 18.10 -1.07
C VAL A 451 -19.68 18.74 -1.75
N SER A 452 -19.78 19.01 -3.04
CA SER A 452 -18.76 19.77 -3.79
C SER A 452 -19.17 21.24 -3.87
N VAL A 453 -18.23 22.16 -3.69
CA VAL A 453 -18.47 23.61 -3.67
C VAL A 453 -17.39 24.39 -4.41
N GLY A 454 -17.74 25.57 -4.92
CA GLY A 454 -16.85 26.42 -5.70
C GLY A 454 -16.54 25.84 -7.08
N ALA A 455 -15.35 26.14 -7.61
CA ALA A 455 -15.01 25.78 -8.99
C ALA A 455 -15.03 24.27 -9.30
N CYS A 456 -14.82 23.39 -8.31
CA CYS A 456 -14.97 21.95 -8.53
C CYS A 456 -16.43 21.51 -8.70
N ASN A 457 -17.39 22.31 -8.22
CA ASN A 457 -18.82 22.12 -8.47
C ASN A 457 -19.27 22.72 -9.82
N GLY A 458 -18.42 23.54 -10.46
CA GLY A 458 -18.76 24.32 -11.65
C GLY A 458 -19.20 25.75 -11.35
N THR A 459 -19.09 26.21 -10.09
CA THR A 459 -19.40 27.59 -9.69
C THR A 459 -18.26 28.53 -10.10
N ASP A 460 -18.50 29.42 -11.07
CA ASP A 460 -17.45 30.28 -11.67
C ASP A 460 -17.19 31.59 -10.91
N GLY A 461 -18.19 32.16 -10.24
CA GLY A 461 -18.06 33.46 -9.56
C GLY A 461 -17.58 33.32 -8.10
N LEU A 462 -16.68 34.20 -7.66
CA LEU A 462 -16.17 34.21 -6.27
C LEU A 462 -17.30 34.42 -5.23
N SER A 463 -18.20 35.38 -5.48
CA SER A 463 -19.35 35.62 -4.58
C SER A 463 -20.26 34.41 -4.49
N ALA A 464 -20.60 33.80 -5.62
CA ALA A 464 -21.43 32.59 -5.65
C ALA A 464 -20.74 31.41 -4.96
N SER A 465 -19.42 31.27 -5.15
CA SER A 465 -18.61 30.22 -4.53
C SER A 465 -18.56 30.36 -3.00
N ILE A 466 -18.39 31.57 -2.47
CA ILE A 466 -18.41 31.82 -1.02
C ILE A 466 -19.79 31.57 -0.45
N ASP A 467 -20.86 32.03 -1.13
CA ASP A 467 -22.24 31.84 -0.68
C ASP A 467 -22.61 30.36 -0.61
N GLU A 468 -22.33 29.62 -1.69
CA GLU A 468 -22.53 28.16 -1.77
C GLU A 468 -21.74 27.44 -0.68
N ALA A 469 -20.45 27.76 -0.53
CA ALA A 469 -19.58 27.05 0.39
C ALA A 469 -19.89 27.34 1.85
N TYR A 470 -20.20 28.60 2.20
CA TYR A 470 -20.61 28.98 3.55
C TYR A 470 -21.91 28.26 3.95
N ALA A 471 -22.90 28.23 3.05
CA ALA A 471 -24.15 27.50 3.28
C ALA A 471 -23.92 25.99 3.43
N ALA A 472 -23.06 25.40 2.58
CA ALA A 472 -22.70 23.99 2.64
C ALA A 472 -21.96 23.63 3.93
N GLY A 473 -21.04 24.47 4.40
CA GLY A 473 -20.32 24.29 5.66
C GLY A 473 -21.26 24.32 6.87
N ALA A 474 -22.17 25.30 6.94
CA ALA A 474 -23.18 25.39 7.98
C ALA A 474 -24.13 24.17 7.96
N LYS A 475 -24.57 23.74 6.77
CA LYS A 475 -25.42 22.55 6.61
C LYS A 475 -24.69 21.27 7.03
N ALA A 476 -23.45 21.08 6.59
CA ALA A 476 -22.64 19.92 6.95
C ALA A 476 -22.45 19.84 8.47
N ALA A 477 -22.15 20.95 9.13
CA ALA A 477 -22.06 21.00 10.58
C ALA A 477 -23.39 20.67 11.27
N LYS A 478 -24.50 21.26 10.82
CA LYS A 478 -25.85 20.96 11.34
C LYS A 478 -26.18 19.47 11.21
N ASP A 479 -25.96 18.89 10.03
CA ASP A 479 -26.23 17.47 9.75
C ASP A 479 -25.30 16.52 10.52
N ALA A 480 -24.19 17.04 11.04
CA ALA A 480 -23.26 16.32 11.92
C ALA A 480 -23.58 16.50 13.42
N GLY A 481 -24.61 17.29 13.76
CA GLY A 481 -25.04 17.58 15.13
C GLY A 481 -24.51 18.91 15.70
N GLY A 482 -23.93 19.78 14.87
CA GLY A 482 -23.47 21.12 15.25
C GLY A 482 -24.63 22.06 15.61
N LYS A 483 -24.33 23.08 16.43
CA LYS A 483 -25.30 24.11 16.83
C LYS A 483 -25.60 25.08 15.67
N VAL A 484 -26.56 25.98 15.86
CA VAL A 484 -26.82 27.05 14.91
C VAL A 484 -25.60 27.99 14.86
N ALA A 485 -25.08 28.22 13.65
CA ALA A 485 -23.96 29.14 13.43
C ALA A 485 -24.35 30.58 13.82
N LYS A 486 -23.40 31.33 14.41
CA LYS A 486 -23.58 32.74 14.80
C LYS A 486 -22.71 33.72 14.04
N GLY A 487 -21.83 33.27 13.14
CA GLY A 487 -20.93 34.19 12.45
C GLY A 487 -21.49 34.79 11.17
N VAL A 488 -20.72 35.73 10.65
CA VAL A 488 -21.07 36.58 9.52
C VAL A 488 -20.46 35.98 8.26
N LYS A 489 -21.29 35.79 7.24
CA LYS A 489 -20.86 35.35 5.92
C LYS A 489 -19.87 36.36 5.32
N PRO A 490 -18.70 35.92 4.80
CA PRO A 490 -17.78 36.82 4.11
C PRO A 490 -18.45 37.51 2.93
N LYS A 491 -18.22 38.81 2.76
CA LYS A 491 -18.78 39.62 1.69
C LYS A 491 -17.75 39.82 0.58
N VAL A 492 -18.12 39.49 -0.66
CA VAL A 492 -17.28 39.77 -1.83
C VAL A 492 -17.57 41.16 -2.37
N ASP A 493 -16.56 42.02 -2.39
CA ASP A 493 -16.65 43.39 -2.91
C ASP A 493 -16.15 43.51 -4.36
N ALA A 494 -15.24 42.63 -4.78
CA ALA A 494 -14.75 42.55 -6.15
C ALA A 494 -14.30 41.12 -6.49
N SER A 495 -14.48 40.69 -7.74
CA SER A 495 -14.11 39.37 -8.22
C SER A 495 -13.69 39.38 -9.68
N GLU A 496 -12.95 38.35 -10.09
CA GLU A 496 -12.58 38.10 -11.49
C GLU A 496 -13.50 37.05 -12.13
N SER A 497 -13.49 36.97 -13.47
CA SER A 497 -14.32 36.03 -14.25
C SER A 497 -13.47 34.95 -14.91
N TRP A 498 -13.85 33.68 -14.75
CA TRP A 498 -13.11 32.51 -15.29
C TRP A 498 -13.92 31.71 -16.33
N SER A 499 -15.00 32.29 -16.83
CA SER A 499 -15.94 31.59 -17.71
C SER A 499 -15.38 31.38 -19.12
N ARG A 500 -16.00 30.42 -19.84
CA ARG A 500 -15.72 30.08 -21.26
C ARG A 500 -14.36 29.39 -21.47
N GLY A 501 -14.11 28.95 -22.69
CA GLY A 501 -12.90 28.25 -23.08
C GLY A 501 -13.12 27.35 -24.27
N MET A 502 -12.13 26.51 -24.56
CA MET A 502 -12.20 25.50 -25.62
C MET A 502 -11.73 24.13 -25.13
N LEU A 503 -12.08 23.09 -25.90
CA LEU A 503 -11.62 21.73 -25.72
C LEU A 503 -11.10 21.18 -27.06
N GLY A 504 -10.17 20.24 -26.99
CA GLY A 504 -9.60 19.59 -28.16
C GLY A 504 -8.47 20.38 -28.82
N ALA A 505 -8.32 20.22 -30.14
CA ALA A 505 -7.24 20.83 -30.92
C ALA A 505 -7.59 22.27 -31.32
N ALA A 506 -6.61 23.19 -31.23
CA ALA A 506 -6.78 24.56 -31.69
C ALA A 506 -6.62 24.67 -33.22
N PRO A 507 -7.05 25.78 -33.85
CA PRO A 507 -6.80 26.00 -35.27
C PRO A 507 -5.31 25.87 -35.61
N GLY A 508 -5.01 25.24 -36.75
CA GLY A 508 -3.65 24.84 -37.12
C GLY A 508 -3.25 23.41 -36.66
N ALA A 509 -4.03 22.77 -35.79
CA ALA A 509 -3.84 21.38 -35.33
C ALA A 509 -5.07 20.48 -35.55
N GLY A 510 -5.95 20.87 -36.48
CA GLY A 510 -7.15 20.10 -36.84
C GLY A 510 -6.88 18.73 -37.49
N PRO A 511 -7.93 17.98 -37.87
CA PRO A 511 -7.82 16.60 -38.38
C PRO A 511 -6.86 16.42 -39.56
N ASP A 512 -6.77 17.41 -40.45
CA ASP A 512 -5.94 17.35 -41.66
C ASP A 512 -4.47 17.73 -41.42
N LYS A 513 -4.07 17.91 -40.16
CA LYS A 513 -2.72 18.37 -39.78
C LYS A 513 -1.95 17.27 -39.07
N THR A 514 -0.68 17.14 -39.43
CA THR A 514 0.26 16.16 -38.85
C THR A 514 1.32 16.81 -37.96
N VAL A 515 1.05 18.05 -37.53
CA VAL A 515 1.95 18.85 -36.68
C VAL A 515 2.10 18.27 -35.27
N LYS A 516 3.22 18.57 -34.61
CA LYS A 516 3.46 18.22 -33.21
C LYS A 516 2.68 19.16 -32.28
N ALA A 517 1.39 18.88 -32.12
CA ALA A 517 0.52 19.57 -31.17
C ALA A 517 0.28 18.66 -29.96
N PHE A 518 0.99 18.93 -28.86
CA PHE A 518 1.00 18.06 -27.69
C PHE A 518 -0.28 18.21 -26.86
N VAL A 519 -0.81 17.06 -26.46
CA VAL A 519 -1.98 16.88 -25.59
C VAL A 519 -1.51 16.40 -24.23
N ASP A 520 -0.69 15.34 -24.19
CA ASP A 520 0.01 14.87 -23.00
C ASP A 520 1.49 15.18 -23.13
N PHE A 521 1.96 16.11 -22.32
CA PHE A 521 3.33 16.56 -22.37
C PHE A 521 4.29 15.48 -21.88
N GLN A 522 4.04 14.87 -20.72
CA GLN A 522 5.02 13.98 -20.10
C GLN A 522 5.24 12.71 -20.94
N ASN A 523 4.17 12.14 -21.51
CA ASN A 523 4.24 10.94 -22.35
C ASN A 523 4.39 11.22 -23.85
N ASP A 524 4.59 12.49 -24.26
CA ASP A 524 4.78 12.89 -25.66
C ASP A 524 3.59 12.52 -26.58
N VAL A 525 2.35 12.60 -26.07
CA VAL A 525 1.16 12.31 -26.88
C VAL A 525 0.67 13.55 -27.58
N THR A 526 0.49 13.47 -28.90
CA THR A 526 -0.02 14.56 -29.73
C THR A 526 -1.48 14.37 -30.13
N ALA A 527 -2.10 15.44 -30.65
CA ALA A 527 -3.45 15.36 -31.21
C ALA A 527 -3.54 14.29 -32.32
N LYS A 528 -2.50 14.18 -33.17
CA LYS A 528 -2.40 13.17 -34.22
C LYS A 528 -2.45 11.75 -33.66
N ASP A 529 -1.76 11.47 -32.55
CA ASP A 529 -1.71 10.13 -31.94
C ASP A 529 -3.08 9.67 -31.47
N ILE A 530 -3.89 10.59 -30.90
CA ILE A 530 -5.27 10.31 -30.49
C ILE A 530 -6.15 9.98 -31.72
N ARG A 531 -6.04 10.77 -32.79
CA ARG A 531 -6.79 10.49 -34.04
C ARG A 531 -6.37 9.16 -34.67
N GLN A 532 -5.06 8.88 -34.69
CA GLN A 532 -4.52 7.62 -35.18
C GLN A 532 -5.09 6.44 -34.40
N ALA A 533 -5.12 6.51 -33.07
CA ALA A 533 -5.72 5.47 -32.22
C ALA A 533 -7.17 5.15 -32.63
N VAL A 534 -7.98 6.18 -32.86
CA VAL A 534 -9.36 6.03 -33.33
C VAL A 534 -9.42 5.42 -34.74
N HIS A 535 -8.59 5.89 -35.68
CA HIS A 535 -8.51 5.32 -37.02
C HIS A 535 -8.08 3.84 -37.02
N GLU A 536 -7.23 3.44 -36.07
CA GLU A 536 -6.80 2.05 -35.86
C GLU A 536 -7.86 1.17 -35.18
N GLY A 537 -9.08 1.66 -35.00
CA GLY A 537 -10.22 0.87 -34.52
C GLY A 537 -10.55 1.05 -33.05
N MET A 538 -9.83 1.90 -32.31
CA MET A 538 -10.19 2.18 -30.92
C MET A 538 -11.43 3.07 -30.88
N ARG A 539 -12.32 2.77 -29.94
CA ARG A 539 -13.62 3.46 -29.79
C ARG A 539 -13.83 3.94 -28.36
N SER A 540 -13.55 3.09 -27.37
CA SER A 540 -13.57 3.47 -25.96
C SER A 540 -12.41 4.41 -25.62
N ILE A 541 -12.67 5.45 -24.82
CA ILE A 541 -11.62 6.33 -24.29
C ILE A 541 -10.56 5.53 -23.51
N GLU A 542 -10.95 4.42 -22.88
CA GLU A 542 -10.03 3.55 -22.14
C GLU A 542 -9.06 2.82 -23.07
N HIS A 543 -9.47 2.48 -24.30
CA HIS A 543 -8.56 1.94 -25.32
C HIS A 543 -7.64 3.02 -25.88
N VAL A 544 -8.17 4.20 -26.20
CA VAL A 544 -7.36 5.34 -26.66
C VAL A 544 -6.29 5.69 -25.62
N LYS A 545 -6.66 5.77 -24.34
CA LYS A 545 -5.72 5.94 -23.21
C LYS A 545 -4.62 4.88 -23.20
N ARG A 546 -4.97 3.60 -23.21
CA ARG A 546 -3.98 2.49 -23.13
C ARG A 546 -3.05 2.44 -24.33
N PHE A 547 -3.59 2.72 -25.52
CA PHE A 547 -2.82 2.65 -26.75
C PHE A 547 -1.87 3.83 -26.93
N THR A 548 -2.31 5.04 -26.57
CA THR A 548 -1.52 6.27 -26.72
C THR A 548 -0.71 6.61 -25.48
N THR A 549 -1.05 6.06 -24.32
CA THR A 549 -0.57 6.43 -22.98
C THR A 549 -1.02 7.81 -22.47
N ASN A 550 -2.00 8.44 -23.13
CA ASN A 550 -2.58 9.71 -22.70
C ASN A 550 -3.17 9.61 -21.28
N GLY A 551 -2.72 10.48 -20.38
CA GLY A 551 -3.19 10.53 -19.00
C GLY A 551 -2.67 9.41 -18.10
N MET A 552 -1.61 8.71 -18.51
CA MET A 552 -0.95 7.66 -17.71
C MET A 552 0.35 8.11 -17.03
N ALA A 553 0.77 9.35 -17.27
CA ALA A 553 1.95 9.97 -16.68
C ALA A 553 1.80 10.25 -15.18
N THR A 554 2.86 10.77 -14.54
CA THR A 554 2.87 11.01 -13.08
C THR A 554 1.87 12.08 -12.65
N ASP A 555 1.50 13.00 -13.54
CA ASP A 555 0.45 14.00 -13.36
C ASP A 555 -0.98 13.43 -13.49
N GLN A 556 -1.11 12.19 -14.00
CA GLN A 556 -2.38 11.47 -14.21
C GLN A 556 -3.36 12.19 -15.15
N GLY A 557 -2.83 12.93 -16.13
CA GLY A 557 -3.62 13.59 -17.17
C GLY A 557 -4.47 14.76 -16.68
N LYS A 558 -4.02 15.45 -15.62
CA LYS A 558 -4.67 16.66 -15.08
C LYS A 558 -4.87 17.75 -16.13
N THR A 559 -3.95 17.85 -17.10
CA THR A 559 -4.02 18.80 -18.22
C THR A 559 -4.39 18.14 -19.55
N SER A 560 -4.13 16.84 -19.72
CA SER A 560 -4.26 16.16 -21.03
C SER A 560 -5.62 15.51 -21.31
N ASN A 561 -6.28 14.94 -20.28
CA ASN A 561 -7.42 14.04 -20.48
C ASN A 561 -8.60 14.69 -21.20
N MET A 562 -8.95 15.93 -20.85
CA MET A 562 -10.09 16.61 -21.45
C MET A 562 -9.86 16.98 -22.93
N HIS A 563 -8.63 17.35 -23.30
CA HIS A 563 -8.29 17.57 -24.71
C HIS A 563 -8.27 16.24 -25.48
N GLY A 564 -7.68 15.19 -24.91
CA GLY A 564 -7.66 13.85 -25.51
C GLY A 564 -9.07 13.31 -25.75
N LEU A 565 -9.97 13.48 -24.78
CA LEU A 565 -11.38 13.09 -24.91
C LEU A 565 -12.09 13.87 -26.02
N ALA A 566 -11.91 15.19 -26.08
CA ALA A 566 -12.54 16.01 -27.11
C ALA A 566 -12.04 15.69 -28.53
N ILE A 567 -10.76 15.39 -28.70
CA ILE A 567 -10.19 14.97 -29.99
C ILE A 567 -10.69 13.57 -30.37
N ALA A 568 -10.79 12.64 -29.42
CA ALA A 568 -11.38 11.32 -29.67
C ALA A 568 -12.86 11.45 -30.08
N ALA A 569 -13.62 12.30 -29.40
CA ALA A 569 -15.03 12.58 -29.70
C ALA A 569 -15.22 13.20 -31.09
N GLU A 570 -14.39 14.20 -31.45
CA GLU A 570 -14.32 14.78 -32.80
C GLU A 570 -14.10 13.69 -33.85
N THR A 571 -13.09 12.84 -33.64
CA THR A 571 -12.71 11.81 -34.64
C THR A 571 -13.74 10.68 -34.75
N LEU A 572 -14.46 10.40 -33.66
CA LEU A 572 -15.55 9.41 -33.65
C LEU A 572 -16.87 9.95 -34.21
N GLY A 573 -17.00 11.27 -34.41
CA GLY A 573 -18.26 11.91 -34.75
C GLY A 573 -19.31 11.78 -33.64
N LYS A 574 -18.90 11.80 -32.37
CA LYS A 574 -19.77 11.62 -31.21
C LYS A 574 -19.73 12.81 -30.25
N PRO A 575 -20.82 13.13 -29.54
CA PRO A 575 -20.78 14.04 -28.40
C PRO A 575 -19.79 13.55 -27.32
N ILE A 576 -19.09 14.49 -26.68
CA ILE A 576 -18.15 14.22 -25.58
C ILE A 576 -18.71 13.25 -24.51
N PRO A 577 -19.92 13.44 -23.96
CA PRO A 577 -20.43 12.56 -22.91
C PRO A 577 -20.62 11.10 -23.36
N GLU A 578 -20.83 10.82 -24.65
CA GLU A 578 -21.05 9.46 -25.16
C GLU A 578 -19.76 8.64 -25.29
N VAL A 579 -18.61 9.29 -25.42
CA VAL A 579 -17.30 8.62 -25.47
C VAL A 579 -16.88 8.14 -24.08
N GLY A 580 -17.37 8.82 -23.04
CA GLY A 580 -17.12 8.51 -21.63
C GLY A 580 -15.81 9.10 -21.10
N LEU A 581 -15.68 9.11 -19.77
CA LEU A 581 -14.44 9.48 -19.08
C LEU A 581 -13.62 8.26 -18.73
N THR A 582 -12.32 8.48 -18.50
CA THR A 582 -11.49 7.45 -17.86
C THR A 582 -11.72 7.45 -16.35
N THR A 583 -11.49 6.30 -15.72
CA THR A 583 -11.73 6.16 -14.28
C THR A 583 -10.75 7.01 -13.44
N PHE A 584 -11.25 7.86 -12.55
CA PHE A 584 -10.45 8.53 -11.52
C PHE A 584 -10.10 7.55 -10.40
N ARG A 585 -8.82 7.44 -10.05
CA ARG A 585 -8.31 6.53 -9.02
C ARG A 585 -7.51 7.30 -7.98
N ALA A 586 -7.46 6.75 -6.76
CA ALA A 586 -6.45 7.16 -5.80
C ALA A 586 -5.07 6.58 -6.23
N PRO A 587 -3.96 7.26 -5.92
CA PRO A 587 -3.90 8.55 -5.23
C PRO A 587 -4.09 9.76 -6.17
N TYR A 588 -4.63 10.88 -5.68
CA TYR A 588 -4.78 12.14 -6.46
C TYR A 588 -3.43 12.67 -7.00
N THR A 589 -2.41 12.62 -6.15
CA THR A 589 -0.99 12.83 -6.49
C THR A 589 -0.17 11.70 -5.84
N PRO A 590 1.01 11.34 -6.38
CA PRO A 590 1.81 10.24 -5.85
C PRO A 590 2.11 10.39 -4.35
N VAL A 591 2.10 9.24 -3.64
CA VAL A 591 2.39 9.13 -2.21
C VAL A 591 3.61 8.21 -2.05
N THR A 592 4.51 8.52 -1.10
CA THR A 592 5.66 7.65 -0.84
C THR A 592 5.21 6.31 -0.24
N PHE A 593 5.94 5.23 -0.55
CA PHE A 593 5.67 3.95 0.09
C PHE A 593 5.92 4.01 1.60
N GLY A 594 6.90 4.83 2.03
CA GLY A 594 7.20 5.06 3.44
C GLY A 594 6.00 5.60 4.22
N ALA A 595 5.24 6.56 3.68
CA ALA A 595 4.03 7.07 4.33
C ALA A 595 2.95 5.99 4.53
N ILE A 596 2.81 5.06 3.58
CA ILE A 596 1.83 3.96 3.64
C ILE A 596 2.27 2.90 4.67
N VAL A 597 3.53 2.49 4.61
CA VAL A 597 4.11 1.48 5.53
C VAL A 597 4.21 2.01 6.96
N SER A 598 4.46 3.30 7.12
CA SER A 598 4.64 3.97 8.42
C SER A 598 5.66 3.22 9.30
N HIS A 599 5.24 2.74 10.46
CA HIS A 599 6.07 2.06 11.45
C HIS A 599 6.14 0.55 11.23
N SER A 600 5.39 -0.03 10.29
CA SER A 600 5.39 -1.47 9.99
C SER A 600 6.66 -1.90 9.23
N ARG A 601 7.82 -1.74 9.86
CA ARG A 601 9.15 -2.08 9.32
C ARG A 601 10.06 -2.66 10.41
N GLY A 602 11.02 -3.47 9.99
CA GLY A 602 12.00 -4.07 10.91
C GLY A 602 11.30 -4.88 12.02
N PRO A 603 11.67 -4.72 13.30
CA PRO A 603 11.04 -5.43 14.42
C PRO A 603 9.54 -5.16 14.61
N LEU A 604 8.99 -4.11 13.98
CA LEU A 604 7.58 -3.74 14.05
C LEU A 604 6.77 -4.16 12.81
N PHE A 605 7.39 -4.90 11.88
CA PHE A 605 6.69 -5.38 10.67
C PHE A 605 5.51 -6.29 11.02
N ASP A 606 5.71 -7.21 11.96
CA ASP A 606 4.68 -8.05 12.56
C ASP A 606 5.02 -8.30 14.05
N PRO A 607 4.05 -8.47 14.97
CA PRO A 607 4.32 -8.71 16.37
C PRO A 607 5.17 -9.96 16.60
N THR A 608 6.15 -9.83 17.49
CA THR A 608 6.94 -10.96 17.99
C THR A 608 6.41 -11.38 19.36
N ARG A 609 5.87 -12.60 19.48
CA ARG A 609 5.36 -13.18 20.72
C ARG A 609 6.47 -14.01 21.38
N LYS A 610 6.62 -13.85 22.70
CA LYS A 610 7.64 -14.51 23.53
C LYS A 610 6.97 -15.11 24.77
N THR A 611 7.36 -16.33 25.14
CA THR A 611 6.83 -17.01 26.34
C THR A 611 7.47 -16.44 27.61
N ALA A 612 6.92 -16.78 28.78
CA ALA A 612 7.54 -16.44 30.06
C ALA A 612 8.93 -17.08 30.24
N ILE A 613 9.22 -18.18 29.57
CA ILE A 613 10.49 -18.93 29.65
C ILE A 613 11.53 -18.39 28.64
N HIS A 614 11.11 -17.56 27.69
CA HIS A 614 11.99 -17.03 26.64
C HIS A 614 13.27 -16.34 27.16
N PRO A 615 13.24 -15.48 28.21
CA PRO A 615 14.47 -14.88 28.74
C PRO A 615 15.48 -15.91 29.24
N TRP A 616 15.01 -17.00 29.86
CA TRP A 616 15.86 -18.09 30.30
C TRP A 616 16.48 -18.81 29.10
N ALA A 617 15.69 -19.11 28.07
CA ALA A 617 16.19 -19.82 26.88
C ALA A 617 17.27 -18.99 26.15
N GLU A 618 17.07 -17.67 26.02
CA GLU A 618 18.05 -16.75 25.44
C GLU A 618 19.35 -16.73 26.27
N ALA A 619 19.24 -16.70 27.60
CA ALA A 619 20.39 -16.77 28.50
C ALA A 619 21.16 -18.10 28.42
N GLN A 620 20.50 -19.20 28.05
CA GLN A 620 21.14 -20.50 27.80
C GLN A 620 21.67 -20.65 26.36
N GLY A 621 21.58 -19.61 25.53
CA GLY A 621 22.09 -19.64 24.15
C GLY A 621 21.20 -20.40 23.17
N ALA A 622 19.89 -20.50 23.45
CA ALA A 622 18.95 -21.09 22.50
C ALA A 622 18.99 -20.37 21.14
N VAL A 623 18.93 -21.16 20.07
CA VAL A 623 18.62 -20.64 18.73
C VAL A 623 17.10 -20.68 18.57
N PHE A 624 16.49 -19.68 17.93
CA PHE A 624 15.04 -19.56 17.83
C PHE A 624 14.54 -19.73 16.39
N GLU A 625 13.38 -20.35 16.23
CA GLU A 625 12.60 -20.37 14.99
C GLU A 625 11.32 -19.54 15.11
N ASP A 626 10.78 -19.14 13.95
CA ASP A 626 9.50 -18.44 13.83
C ASP A 626 8.35 -19.43 13.63
N VAL A 627 7.53 -19.62 14.66
CA VAL A 627 6.31 -20.45 14.60
C VAL A 627 5.09 -19.54 14.59
N GLY A 628 4.70 -19.11 13.39
CA GLY A 628 3.79 -17.99 13.23
C GLY A 628 4.42 -16.72 13.79
N GLN A 629 3.79 -16.12 14.81
CA GLN A 629 4.32 -14.93 15.50
C GLN A 629 5.19 -15.28 16.72
N TRP A 630 5.28 -16.56 17.11
CA TRP A 630 6.05 -16.98 18.28
C TRP A 630 7.52 -17.20 17.95
N LYS A 631 8.41 -16.71 18.82
CA LYS A 631 9.81 -17.15 18.87
C LYS A 631 9.95 -18.35 19.81
N ARG A 632 10.09 -19.54 19.24
CA ARG A 632 10.29 -20.78 20.00
C ARG A 632 11.76 -21.21 19.94
N ALA A 633 12.27 -21.77 21.03
CA ALA A 633 13.60 -22.37 21.02
C ALA A 633 13.60 -23.52 20.01
N TRP A 634 14.44 -23.40 18.99
CA TRP A 634 14.61 -24.38 17.92
C TRP A 634 15.52 -25.52 18.38
N TYR A 635 16.65 -25.18 19.00
CA TYR A 635 17.59 -26.09 19.67
C TYR A 635 18.53 -25.30 20.61
N PHE A 636 19.26 -26.02 21.47
CA PHE A 636 20.19 -25.49 22.47
C PHE A 636 21.62 -26.01 22.21
N PRO A 637 22.44 -25.31 21.39
CA PRO A 637 23.78 -25.76 21.06
C PRO A 637 24.77 -25.60 22.23
N LYS A 638 25.67 -26.57 22.38
CA LYS A 638 26.90 -26.39 23.18
C LYS A 638 28.02 -25.82 22.31
N PRO A 639 29.09 -25.24 22.91
CA PRO A 639 30.23 -24.75 22.15
C PRO A 639 30.80 -25.82 21.19
N GLY A 640 30.83 -25.51 19.89
CA GLY A 640 31.33 -26.40 18.84
C GLY A 640 30.29 -27.37 18.23
N GLU A 641 29.05 -27.36 18.70
CA GLU A 641 27.95 -28.08 18.06
C GLU A 641 27.32 -27.24 16.94
N ASP A 642 27.04 -27.88 15.80
CA ASP A 642 26.06 -27.39 14.84
C ASP A 642 24.65 -27.84 15.27
N MET A 643 23.62 -27.46 14.50
CA MET A 643 22.24 -27.84 14.76
C MET A 643 22.08 -29.36 14.90
N HIS A 644 22.65 -30.14 13.96
CA HIS A 644 22.46 -31.59 13.94
C HIS A 644 23.05 -32.24 15.19
N LYS A 645 24.28 -31.92 15.57
CA LYS A 645 24.91 -32.46 16.78
C LYS A 645 24.15 -32.08 18.06
N ALA A 646 23.66 -30.85 18.14
CA ALA A 646 22.87 -30.39 19.28
C ALA A 646 21.56 -31.18 19.39
N VAL A 647 20.83 -31.30 18.28
CA VAL A 647 19.56 -32.03 18.19
C VAL A 647 19.75 -33.52 18.47
N ASP A 648 20.79 -34.15 17.93
CA ASP A 648 21.10 -35.56 18.19
C ASP A 648 21.34 -35.81 19.67
N ARG A 649 22.19 -34.97 20.30
CA ARG A 649 22.42 -35.01 21.74
C ARG A 649 21.12 -34.82 22.52
N GLU A 650 20.31 -33.83 22.16
CA GLU A 650 19.04 -33.54 22.83
C GLU A 650 18.11 -34.76 22.77
N CYS A 651 17.89 -35.32 21.59
CA CYS A 651 17.06 -36.50 21.37
C CYS A 651 17.52 -37.71 22.19
N VAL A 652 18.83 -38.01 22.16
CA VAL A 652 19.41 -39.14 22.91
C VAL A 652 19.26 -38.95 24.41
N VAL A 653 19.51 -37.73 24.92
CA VAL A 653 19.38 -37.44 26.36
C VAL A 653 17.93 -37.51 26.81
N VAL A 654 16.97 -37.04 26.01
CA VAL A 654 15.53 -37.16 26.33
C VAL A 654 15.13 -38.63 26.51
N ARG A 655 15.57 -39.51 25.60
CA ARG A 655 15.22 -40.94 25.69
C ARG A 655 15.97 -41.70 26.78
N SER A 656 17.25 -41.39 26.99
CA SER A 656 18.06 -42.09 28.00
C SER A 656 17.79 -41.61 29.43
N ASN A 657 17.53 -40.31 29.60
CA ASN A 657 17.33 -39.65 30.89
C ASN A 657 15.98 -38.91 30.92
N ALA A 658 16.01 -37.62 30.55
CA ALA A 658 14.85 -36.76 30.43
C ALA A 658 15.20 -35.47 29.67
N GLY A 659 14.20 -34.74 29.22
CA GLY A 659 14.37 -33.35 28.81
C GLY A 659 13.17 -32.48 29.11
N LEU A 660 13.45 -31.18 29.14
CA LEU A 660 12.48 -30.11 29.37
C LEU A 660 12.25 -29.33 28.09
N PHE A 661 10.99 -29.08 27.77
CA PHE A 661 10.55 -28.35 26.58
C PHE A 661 9.47 -27.33 26.91
N ASP A 662 9.62 -26.13 26.36
CA ASP A 662 8.62 -25.08 26.48
C ASP A 662 7.47 -25.31 25.49
N ALA A 663 6.39 -25.88 26.00
CA ALA A 663 5.14 -26.14 25.29
C ALA A 663 4.10 -25.01 25.46
N SER A 664 4.49 -23.87 26.04
CA SER A 664 3.57 -22.78 26.39
C SER A 664 2.81 -22.19 25.19
N THR A 665 3.33 -22.35 23.97
CA THR A 665 2.76 -21.76 22.76
C THR A 665 1.55 -22.49 22.19
N LEU A 666 1.27 -23.73 22.63
CA LEU A 666 0.09 -24.48 22.21
C LEU A 666 -1.19 -23.67 22.45
N GLY A 667 -2.20 -23.79 21.59
CA GLY A 667 -3.49 -23.17 21.90
C GLY A 667 -4.13 -23.86 23.09
N LYS A 668 -4.79 -23.09 23.95
CA LYS A 668 -5.51 -23.60 25.12
C LYS A 668 -6.86 -22.94 25.22
N ILE A 669 -7.92 -23.74 25.30
CA ILE A 669 -9.31 -23.28 25.36
C ILE A 669 -10.02 -24.01 26.51
N GLU A 670 -10.67 -23.28 27.41
CA GLU A 670 -11.64 -23.87 28.33
C GLU A 670 -12.99 -23.96 27.64
N VAL A 671 -13.58 -25.15 27.65
CA VAL A 671 -14.95 -25.41 27.19
C VAL A 671 -15.76 -25.77 28.43
N VAL A 672 -16.66 -24.86 28.82
CA VAL A 672 -17.39 -24.94 30.10
C VAL A 672 -18.89 -24.90 29.85
N GLY A 673 -19.67 -25.65 30.62
CA GLY A 673 -21.13 -25.58 30.63
C GLY A 673 -21.79 -26.95 30.64
N PRO A 674 -23.08 -27.04 30.99
CA PRO A 674 -23.76 -28.32 31.13
C PRO A 674 -23.80 -29.13 29.83
N ASP A 675 -23.73 -28.46 28.68
CA ASP A 675 -23.70 -29.11 27.35
C ASP A 675 -22.27 -29.24 26.77
N ALA A 676 -21.22 -28.96 27.55
CA ALA A 676 -19.83 -28.95 27.06
C ALA A 676 -19.42 -30.30 26.45
N ALA A 677 -19.77 -31.41 27.12
CA ALA A 677 -19.45 -32.74 26.61
C ALA A 677 -20.17 -33.05 25.29
N ARG A 678 -21.41 -32.57 25.15
CA ARG A 678 -22.20 -32.71 23.91
C ARG A 678 -21.61 -31.88 22.77
N PHE A 679 -21.16 -30.66 23.06
CA PHE A 679 -20.47 -29.83 22.07
C PHE A 679 -19.16 -30.47 21.61
N MET A 680 -18.35 -30.98 22.54
CA MET A 680 -17.13 -31.74 22.21
C MET A 680 -17.44 -32.99 21.38
N GLU A 681 -18.54 -33.68 21.67
CA GLU A 681 -19.05 -34.81 20.87
C GLU A 681 -19.41 -34.40 19.43
N LEU A 682 -19.83 -33.16 19.18
CA LEU A 682 -20.13 -32.70 17.81
C LEU A 682 -18.89 -32.19 17.06
N LEU A 683 -17.90 -31.62 17.76
CA LEU A 683 -16.75 -30.98 17.12
C LEU A 683 -15.61 -31.94 16.76
N TYR A 684 -15.42 -33.01 17.52
CA TYR A 684 -14.30 -33.95 17.34
C TYR A 684 -14.73 -35.27 16.73
N THR A 685 -13.81 -35.97 16.05
CA THR A 685 -14.09 -37.25 15.38
C THR A 685 -14.35 -38.41 16.35
N ASN A 686 -13.80 -38.38 17.56
CA ASN A 686 -13.94 -39.44 18.57
C ASN A 686 -14.98 -39.09 19.65
N PRO A 687 -15.44 -40.07 20.45
CA PRO A 687 -16.42 -39.82 21.51
C PRO A 687 -15.85 -38.96 22.66
N TRP A 688 -16.68 -38.22 23.37
CA TRP A 688 -16.33 -37.34 24.50
C TRP A 688 -17.29 -37.44 25.69
N GLU A 689 -18.57 -37.74 25.47
CA GLU A 689 -19.57 -37.82 26.55
C GLU A 689 -19.17 -38.83 27.65
N LYS A 690 -18.53 -39.94 27.26
CA LYS A 690 -18.08 -41.03 28.15
C LYS A 690 -16.66 -40.87 28.71
N LEU A 691 -15.95 -39.78 28.42
CA LEU A 691 -14.62 -39.56 28.97
C LEU A 691 -14.76 -39.14 30.44
N GLU A 692 -14.28 -39.90 31.41
CA GLU A 692 -14.43 -39.50 32.83
C GLU A 692 -13.57 -38.27 33.20
N PRO A 693 -14.00 -37.44 34.16
CA PRO A 693 -13.15 -36.40 34.74
C PRO A 693 -11.80 -36.96 35.23
N GLY A 694 -10.74 -36.16 35.09
CA GLY A 694 -9.37 -36.57 35.38
C GLY A 694 -8.71 -37.41 34.28
N ARG A 695 -9.37 -37.61 33.14
CA ARG A 695 -8.82 -38.30 31.97
C ARG A 695 -8.60 -37.33 30.81
N CYS A 696 -7.62 -37.69 29.98
CA CYS A 696 -7.31 -37.00 28.75
C CYS A 696 -7.63 -37.87 27.54
N ARG A 697 -7.81 -37.23 26.38
CA ARG A 697 -7.97 -37.91 25.11
C ARG A 697 -7.35 -37.08 23.99
N TYR A 698 -6.62 -37.72 23.09
CA TYR A 698 -6.18 -37.11 21.84
C TYR A 698 -7.38 -36.99 20.91
N GLY A 699 -7.65 -35.80 20.39
CA GLY A 699 -8.77 -35.48 19.53
C GLY A 699 -8.31 -34.97 18.18
N ILE A 700 -9.07 -35.29 17.13
CA ILE A 700 -8.90 -34.74 15.79
C ILE A 700 -10.14 -33.93 15.45
N MET A 701 -9.94 -32.69 15.02
CA MET A 701 -10.98 -31.86 14.42
C MET A 701 -10.89 -31.95 12.90
N LEU A 702 -12.04 -31.97 12.24
CA LEU A 702 -12.13 -31.90 10.78
C LEU A 702 -12.81 -30.61 10.35
N ARG A 703 -12.61 -30.26 9.08
CA ARG A 703 -13.55 -29.38 8.38
C ARG A 703 -14.72 -30.22 7.85
N GLU A 704 -15.79 -29.55 7.43
CA GLU A 704 -16.97 -30.19 6.83
C GLU A 704 -16.65 -31.07 5.62
N ASP A 705 -15.58 -30.73 4.90
CA ASP A 705 -15.09 -31.49 3.74
C ASP A 705 -14.44 -32.83 4.10
N GLY A 706 -14.19 -33.11 5.39
CA GLY A 706 -13.66 -34.36 5.91
C GLY A 706 -12.14 -34.40 6.11
N PHE A 707 -11.42 -33.30 5.84
CA PHE A 707 -9.98 -33.23 6.05
C PHE A 707 -9.61 -32.75 7.45
N ILE A 708 -8.44 -33.18 7.92
CA ILE A 708 -7.88 -32.77 9.22
C ILE A 708 -7.75 -31.25 9.24
N TYR A 709 -8.27 -30.64 10.30
CA TYR A 709 -8.22 -29.21 10.55
C TYR A 709 -7.18 -28.86 11.61
N ASP A 710 -7.25 -29.55 12.75
CA ASP A 710 -6.33 -29.41 13.88
C ASP A 710 -6.42 -30.66 14.77
N ASP A 711 -5.51 -30.79 15.73
CA ASP A 711 -5.45 -31.88 16.69
C ASP A 711 -4.92 -31.42 18.04
N GLY A 712 -5.03 -32.28 19.05
CA GLY A 712 -4.47 -32.00 20.37
C GLY A 712 -4.98 -32.94 21.45
N VAL A 713 -4.50 -32.72 22.67
CA VAL A 713 -4.91 -33.50 23.84
C VAL A 713 -5.85 -32.65 24.69
N VAL A 714 -7.03 -33.19 24.95
CA VAL A 714 -8.02 -32.52 25.79
C VAL A 714 -8.10 -33.23 27.13
N GLY A 715 -7.98 -32.50 28.23
CA GLY A 715 -8.23 -32.98 29.58
C GLY A 715 -9.65 -32.64 30.04
N ARG A 716 -10.44 -33.63 30.47
CA ARG A 716 -11.73 -33.36 31.14
C ARG A 716 -11.47 -33.10 32.61
N LEU A 717 -11.57 -31.83 33.04
CA LEU A 717 -11.26 -31.42 34.41
C LEU A 717 -12.45 -31.63 35.35
N ALA A 718 -13.68 -31.48 34.85
CA ALA A 718 -14.93 -31.73 35.57
C ALA A 718 -15.98 -32.26 34.58
N PRO A 719 -17.15 -32.77 35.03
CA PRO A 719 -18.21 -33.23 34.12
C PRO A 719 -18.59 -32.21 33.05
N ASP A 720 -18.54 -30.93 33.36
CA ASP A 720 -18.94 -29.79 32.54
C ASP A 720 -17.77 -28.86 32.16
N ARG A 721 -16.52 -29.32 32.28
CA ARG A 721 -15.32 -28.51 32.01
C ARG A 721 -14.20 -29.29 31.32
N PHE A 722 -13.78 -28.80 30.16
CA PHE A 722 -12.67 -29.36 29.37
C PHE A 722 -11.57 -28.32 29.15
N HIS A 723 -10.32 -28.77 29.29
CA HIS A 723 -9.12 -28.05 28.91
C HIS A 723 -8.63 -28.59 27.57
N VAL A 724 -8.92 -27.86 26.49
CA VAL A 724 -8.57 -28.24 25.12
C VAL A 724 -7.20 -27.67 24.78
N THR A 725 -6.25 -28.52 24.41
CA THR A 725 -5.03 -28.06 23.73
C THR A 725 -5.17 -28.19 22.21
N THR A 726 -4.57 -27.27 21.47
CA THR A 726 -4.54 -27.23 20.00
C THR A 726 -3.10 -27.02 19.53
N THR A 727 -2.84 -27.15 18.23
CA THR A 727 -1.52 -26.78 17.70
C THR A 727 -1.20 -25.29 17.94
N THR A 728 0.10 -24.94 17.98
CA THR A 728 0.55 -23.54 18.19
C THR A 728 0.00 -22.60 17.12
N GLY A 729 0.13 -22.98 15.84
CA GLY A 729 -0.41 -22.19 14.72
C GLY A 729 -1.93 -22.31 14.55
N GLY A 730 -2.55 -23.27 15.24
CA GLY A 730 -3.99 -23.54 15.24
C GLY A 730 -4.79 -22.73 16.26
N ALA A 731 -4.16 -22.19 17.29
CA ALA A 731 -4.88 -21.64 18.45
C ALA A 731 -6.01 -20.64 18.09
N PRO A 732 -5.76 -19.58 17.28
CA PRO A 732 -6.82 -18.63 16.95
C PRO A 732 -7.88 -19.23 16.01
N ARG A 733 -7.47 -20.11 15.09
CA ARG A 733 -8.38 -20.67 14.08
C ARG A 733 -9.34 -21.69 14.73
N VAL A 734 -8.86 -22.51 15.66
CA VAL A 734 -9.69 -23.47 16.40
C VAL A 734 -10.69 -22.75 17.30
N MET A 735 -10.26 -21.71 18.04
CA MET A 735 -11.18 -20.90 18.85
C MET A 735 -12.30 -20.30 17.99
N ASN A 736 -11.95 -19.70 16.85
CA ASN A 736 -12.93 -19.15 15.92
C ASN A 736 -13.85 -20.22 15.34
N HIS A 737 -13.33 -21.40 15.01
CA HIS A 737 -14.14 -22.51 14.49
C HIS A 737 -15.15 -23.01 15.54
N MET A 738 -14.72 -23.19 16.79
CA MET A 738 -15.63 -23.57 17.87
C MET A 738 -16.71 -22.50 18.12
N GLU A 739 -16.33 -21.22 18.14
CA GLU A 739 -17.28 -20.10 18.27
C GLU A 739 -18.27 -20.02 17.11
N ASP A 740 -17.80 -20.19 15.87
CA ASP A 740 -18.65 -20.17 14.68
C ASP A 740 -19.74 -21.24 14.77
N TYR A 741 -19.37 -22.50 15.04
CA TYR A 741 -20.36 -23.57 15.22
C TYR A 741 -21.27 -23.33 16.41
N LEU A 742 -20.75 -22.89 17.55
CA LEU A 742 -21.56 -22.63 18.73
C LEU A 742 -22.60 -21.52 18.48
N GLN A 743 -22.20 -20.42 17.81
CA GLN A 743 -23.06 -19.28 17.57
C GLN A 743 -24.07 -19.51 16.43
N THR A 744 -23.67 -20.24 15.38
CA THR A 744 -24.44 -20.32 14.13
C THR A 744 -25.20 -21.64 13.96
N GLU A 745 -24.61 -22.76 14.39
CA GLU A 745 -25.19 -24.10 14.17
C GLU A 745 -25.75 -24.71 15.47
N PHE A 746 -25.09 -24.47 16.60
CA PHE A 746 -25.44 -25.04 17.91
C PHE A 746 -25.82 -23.99 18.99
N PRO A 747 -26.55 -22.90 18.68
CA PRO A 747 -26.83 -21.84 19.66
C PRO A 747 -27.77 -22.27 20.79
N HIS A 748 -28.33 -23.48 20.71
CA HIS A 748 -29.17 -24.08 21.72
C HIS A 748 -28.38 -24.80 22.83
N LEU A 749 -27.07 -25.00 22.65
CA LEU A 749 -26.20 -25.62 23.66
C LEU A 749 -25.72 -24.56 24.66
N ASN A 750 -25.79 -24.88 25.95
CA ASN A 750 -25.26 -24.04 27.01
C ASN A 750 -23.77 -24.32 27.21
N VAL A 751 -22.95 -23.70 26.37
CA VAL A 751 -21.49 -23.81 26.37
C VAL A 751 -20.88 -22.42 26.30
N TRP A 752 -19.78 -22.24 27.02
CA TRP A 752 -18.95 -21.04 26.99
C TRP A 752 -17.52 -21.44 26.68
N LEU A 753 -16.93 -20.73 25.72
CA LEU A 753 -15.57 -20.93 25.27
C LEU A 753 -14.71 -19.79 25.81
N THR A 754 -13.52 -20.10 26.29
CA THR A 754 -12.56 -19.06 26.71
C THR A 754 -11.17 -19.48 26.29
N SER A 755 -10.52 -18.69 25.44
CA SER A 755 -9.10 -18.86 25.18
C SER A 755 -8.32 -18.53 26.46
N ILE A 756 -7.57 -19.51 26.93
CA ILE A 756 -6.64 -19.43 28.06
C ILE A 756 -5.21 -19.70 27.58
N THR A 757 -4.96 -19.49 26.28
CA THR A 757 -3.67 -19.74 25.61
C THR A 757 -2.51 -19.03 26.30
N GLU A 758 -2.70 -17.76 26.69
CA GLU A 758 -1.64 -16.98 27.35
C GLU A 758 -1.70 -17.02 28.88
N GLN A 759 -2.75 -17.61 29.46
CA GLN A 759 -2.91 -17.72 30.91
C GLN A 759 -1.98 -18.78 31.51
N TRP A 760 -1.60 -19.78 30.72
CA TRP A 760 -0.84 -20.95 31.18
C TRP A 760 0.50 -21.08 30.46
N ALA A 761 1.59 -21.10 31.24
CA ALA A 761 2.86 -21.64 30.79
C ALA A 761 2.81 -23.17 30.90
N VAL A 762 3.42 -23.86 29.94
CA VAL A 762 3.41 -25.33 29.87
C VAL A 762 4.83 -25.84 29.70
N ILE A 763 5.24 -26.68 30.65
CA ILE A 763 6.58 -27.26 30.70
C ILE A 763 6.43 -28.77 30.52
N ALA A 764 6.84 -29.27 29.36
CA ALA A 764 6.87 -30.69 29.10
C ALA A 764 8.17 -31.29 29.65
N VAL A 765 8.04 -32.26 30.57
CA VAL A 765 9.15 -33.05 31.11
C VAL A 765 8.99 -34.47 30.59
N GLN A 766 9.84 -34.88 29.65
CA GLN A 766 9.71 -36.11 28.87
C GLN A 766 10.94 -37.00 29.09
N GLY A 767 10.76 -38.32 29.20
CA GLY A 767 11.84 -39.30 29.40
C GLY A 767 11.62 -40.20 30.62
N PRO A 768 12.39 -41.30 30.76
CA PRO A 768 12.23 -42.26 31.86
C PRO A 768 12.41 -41.62 33.25
N LYS A 769 13.20 -40.56 33.38
CA LYS A 769 13.43 -39.81 34.63
C LYS A 769 12.43 -38.68 34.89
N SER A 770 11.45 -38.47 34.02
CA SER A 770 10.49 -37.38 34.15
C SER A 770 9.72 -37.36 35.48
N ARG A 771 9.29 -38.53 35.99
CA ARG A 771 8.64 -38.63 37.31
C ARG A 771 9.59 -38.23 38.45
N ASP A 772 10.82 -38.74 38.43
CA ASP A 772 11.83 -38.48 39.47
C ASP A 772 12.15 -36.98 39.57
N ILE A 773 12.09 -36.26 38.45
CA ILE A 773 12.32 -34.81 38.38
C ILE A 773 11.17 -34.00 38.96
N ILE A 774 9.92 -34.34 38.64
CA ILE A 774 8.78 -33.50 39.04
C ILE A 774 8.21 -33.86 40.42
N ALA A 775 8.30 -35.13 40.83
CA ALA A 775 7.67 -35.61 42.06
C ALA A 775 8.10 -34.86 43.34
N PRO A 776 9.38 -34.48 43.52
CA PRO A 776 9.80 -33.73 44.71
C PRO A 776 9.19 -32.32 44.82
N LEU A 777 8.67 -31.78 43.72
CA LEU A 777 8.14 -30.42 43.64
C LEU A 777 6.62 -30.37 43.65
N VAL A 778 5.95 -31.52 43.47
CA VAL A 778 4.49 -31.64 43.39
C VAL A 778 3.88 -31.82 44.77
N GLU A 779 2.79 -31.09 45.04
CA GLU A 779 2.04 -31.14 46.29
C GLU A 779 0.57 -31.48 46.01
N GLY A 780 0.03 -32.45 46.77
CA GLY A 780 -1.40 -32.79 46.74
C GLY A 780 -1.84 -33.65 45.54
N ILE A 781 -0.92 -34.25 44.78
CA ILE A 781 -1.21 -35.17 43.68
C ILE A 781 -0.49 -36.50 43.94
N ASP A 782 -1.24 -37.62 43.93
CA ASP A 782 -0.66 -38.96 43.91
C ASP A 782 -0.15 -39.28 42.50
N MET A 783 1.16 -39.53 42.39
CA MET A 783 1.88 -39.75 41.15
C MET A 783 2.18 -41.23 40.86
N SER A 784 1.61 -42.16 41.63
CA SER A 784 1.66 -43.60 41.34
C SER A 784 1.05 -43.91 39.97
N ASP A 785 1.46 -45.01 39.35
CA ASP A 785 0.94 -45.40 38.03
C ASP A 785 -0.55 -45.75 38.08
N GLU A 786 -1.03 -46.23 39.22
CA GLU A 786 -2.44 -46.51 39.49
C GLU A 786 -3.27 -45.23 39.62
N ALA A 787 -2.77 -44.21 40.32
CA ALA A 787 -3.50 -42.96 40.54
C ALA A 787 -3.43 -41.99 39.36
N LEU A 788 -2.32 -42.01 38.61
CA LEU A 788 -2.08 -41.17 37.44
C LEU A 788 -1.66 -41.99 36.19
N PRO A 789 -2.55 -42.87 35.67
CA PRO A 789 -2.27 -43.69 34.50
C PRO A 789 -2.14 -42.86 33.21
N HIS A 790 -1.60 -43.44 32.13
CA HIS A 790 -1.40 -42.73 30.86
C HIS A 790 -2.68 -42.04 30.38
N MET A 791 -2.55 -40.81 29.87
CA MET A 791 -3.66 -39.91 29.50
C MET A 791 -4.55 -39.54 30.70
N SER A 792 -3.94 -39.04 31.78
CA SER A 792 -4.63 -38.46 32.95
C SER A 792 -4.31 -36.99 33.13
N VAL A 793 -5.21 -36.27 33.82
CA VAL A 793 -4.98 -34.90 34.29
C VAL A 793 -5.38 -34.78 35.77
N ARG A 794 -4.61 -34.04 36.57
CA ARG A 794 -4.93 -33.71 37.96
C ARG A 794 -4.66 -32.24 38.24
N GLU A 795 -5.46 -31.64 39.13
CA GLU A 795 -5.23 -30.30 39.67
C GLU A 795 -4.59 -30.43 41.06
N GLY A 796 -3.62 -29.57 41.36
CA GLY A 796 -2.89 -29.57 42.63
C GLY A 796 -1.95 -28.38 42.70
N LYS A 797 -0.78 -28.56 43.34
CA LYS A 797 0.28 -27.54 43.33
C LYS A 797 1.63 -28.09 42.90
N ILE A 798 2.48 -27.23 42.37
CA ILE A 798 3.91 -27.47 42.15
C ILE A 798 4.69 -26.24 42.60
N CYS A 799 5.77 -26.41 43.36
CA CYS A 799 6.52 -25.27 43.91
C CYS A 799 5.62 -24.25 44.65
N GLY A 800 4.60 -24.73 45.37
CA GLY A 800 3.60 -23.89 46.05
C GLY A 800 2.57 -23.16 45.17
N VAL A 801 2.65 -23.24 43.83
CA VAL A 801 1.70 -22.57 42.91
C VAL A 801 0.68 -23.55 42.31
N PRO A 802 -0.54 -23.10 41.94
CA PRO A 802 -1.53 -23.97 41.31
C PRO A 802 -1.00 -24.61 40.01
N THR A 803 -1.23 -25.91 39.83
CA THR A 803 -0.84 -26.64 38.61
C THR A 803 -1.96 -27.53 38.10
N ARG A 804 -1.99 -27.69 36.78
CA ARG A 804 -2.65 -28.80 36.09
C ARG A 804 -1.56 -29.72 35.54
N LEU A 805 -1.50 -30.93 36.09
CA LEU A 805 -0.50 -31.91 35.71
C LEU A 805 -1.12 -32.93 34.74
N PHE A 806 -0.65 -32.92 33.50
CA PHE A 806 -1.04 -33.88 32.48
C PHE A 806 0.01 -34.99 32.42
N ARG A 807 -0.41 -36.26 32.44
CA ARG A 807 0.46 -37.42 32.18
C ARG A 807 0.22 -37.88 30.75
N MET A 808 0.95 -37.27 29.81
CA MET A 808 0.87 -37.50 28.37
C MET A 808 2.26 -37.39 27.72
N SER A 809 2.39 -37.85 26.49
CA SER A 809 3.67 -37.82 25.77
C SER A 809 3.46 -37.54 24.29
N PHE A 810 4.34 -36.71 23.74
CA PHE A 810 4.51 -36.52 22.30
C PHE A 810 5.86 -37.06 21.79
N THR A 811 6.57 -37.82 22.64
CA THR A 811 7.90 -38.39 22.34
C THR A 811 7.90 -39.93 22.37
N GLY A 812 6.83 -40.54 22.89
CA GLY A 812 6.74 -41.97 23.16
C GLY A 812 7.40 -42.42 24.47
N GLU A 813 8.04 -41.51 25.20
CA GLU A 813 8.57 -41.75 26.55
C GLU A 813 7.51 -41.48 27.62
N ARG A 814 7.74 -41.94 28.86
CA ARG A 814 7.01 -41.41 30.02
C ARG A 814 7.13 -39.89 30.06
N GLY A 815 6.01 -39.19 30.18
CA GLY A 815 5.98 -37.74 30.05
C GLY A 815 4.92 -37.07 30.91
N PHE A 816 5.22 -35.84 31.28
CA PHE A 816 4.32 -34.95 32.01
C PHE A 816 4.34 -33.56 31.41
N GLU A 817 3.19 -32.90 31.36
CA GLU A 817 3.11 -31.46 31.10
C GLU A 817 2.64 -30.74 32.36
N VAL A 818 3.52 -29.89 32.89
CA VAL A 818 3.27 -29.03 34.04
C VAL A 818 2.69 -27.73 33.53
N ASN A 819 1.39 -27.52 33.74
CA ASN A 819 0.70 -26.30 33.36
C ASN A 819 0.56 -25.42 34.59
N VAL A 820 1.18 -24.25 34.59
CA VAL A 820 1.12 -23.26 35.68
C VAL A 820 0.70 -21.89 35.16
N PRO A 821 0.13 -21.00 36.00
CA PRO A 821 -0.08 -19.61 35.61
C PRO A 821 1.19 -18.99 35.02
N ALA A 822 1.05 -18.25 33.91
CA ALA A 822 2.18 -17.83 33.09
C ALA A 822 3.19 -16.92 33.82
N ASP A 823 2.74 -16.15 34.80
CA ASP A 823 3.56 -15.32 35.69
C ASP A 823 4.54 -16.15 36.56
N HIS A 824 4.21 -17.41 36.83
CA HIS A 824 5.08 -18.37 37.51
C HIS A 824 5.91 -19.25 36.57
N GLY A 825 5.70 -19.14 35.25
CA GLY A 825 6.28 -20.05 34.25
C GLY A 825 7.80 -20.14 34.32
N GLN A 826 8.51 -19.01 34.38
CA GLN A 826 9.97 -19.00 34.46
C GLN A 826 10.49 -19.60 35.79
N ALA A 827 9.89 -19.24 36.92
CA ALA A 827 10.33 -19.72 38.22
C ALA A 827 10.15 -21.24 38.38
N VAL A 828 9.02 -21.78 37.89
CA VAL A 828 8.76 -23.22 37.89
C VAL A 828 9.69 -23.93 36.90
N TRP A 829 9.96 -23.35 35.74
CA TRP A 829 10.98 -23.85 34.80
C TRP A 829 12.36 -23.95 35.45
N GLU A 830 12.82 -22.91 36.12
CA GLU A 830 14.13 -22.89 36.79
C GLU A 830 14.23 -23.95 37.91
N ALA A 831 13.16 -24.14 38.69
CA ALA A 831 13.10 -25.18 39.71
C ALA A 831 13.15 -26.59 39.11
N LEU A 832 12.36 -26.83 38.07
CA LEU A 832 12.36 -28.10 37.33
C LEU A 832 13.69 -28.35 36.64
N TRP A 833 14.33 -27.31 36.11
CA TRP A 833 15.64 -27.40 35.48
C TRP A 833 16.73 -27.74 36.50
N ALA A 834 16.75 -27.07 37.64
CA ALA A 834 17.71 -27.34 38.71
C ALA A 834 17.59 -28.78 39.24
N GLU A 835 16.38 -29.31 39.36
CA GLU A 835 16.18 -30.73 39.69
C GLU A 835 16.58 -31.64 38.51
N GLY A 836 16.14 -31.31 37.30
CA GLY A 836 16.46 -32.05 36.07
C GLY A 836 17.96 -32.25 35.83
N GLN A 837 18.78 -31.25 36.16
CA GLN A 837 20.23 -31.35 36.06
C GLN A 837 20.82 -32.47 36.94
N LYS A 838 20.24 -32.74 38.11
CA LYS A 838 20.67 -33.85 38.99
C LYS A 838 20.43 -35.22 38.37
N HIS A 839 19.46 -35.31 37.45
CA HIS A 839 19.08 -36.53 36.72
C HIS A 839 19.65 -36.57 35.29
N GLY A 840 20.55 -35.65 34.94
CA GLY A 840 21.17 -35.60 33.62
C GLY A 840 20.22 -35.18 32.50
N ALA A 841 19.21 -34.36 32.81
CA ALA A 841 18.26 -33.86 31.82
C ALA A 841 18.87 -32.79 30.89
N THR A 842 18.23 -32.60 29.73
CA THR A 842 18.57 -31.53 28.77
C THR A 842 17.37 -30.62 28.51
N ALA A 843 17.59 -29.33 28.27
CA ALA A 843 16.60 -28.52 27.58
C ALA A 843 16.66 -28.91 26.10
N TYR A 844 15.51 -28.96 25.43
CA TYR A 844 15.44 -29.26 24.00
C TYR A 844 14.45 -28.35 23.29
N GLY A 845 14.68 -28.12 22.01
CA GLY A 845 13.86 -27.24 21.19
C GLY A 845 12.87 -27.97 20.29
N THR A 846 12.26 -27.24 19.37
CA THR A 846 11.26 -27.78 18.44
C THR A 846 11.84 -28.78 17.45
N GLU A 847 13.12 -28.67 17.07
CA GLU A 847 13.72 -29.62 16.13
C GLU A 847 13.84 -31.01 16.75
N ALA A 848 14.36 -31.09 17.98
CA ALA A 848 14.41 -32.34 18.74
C ALA A 848 12.99 -32.88 19.01
N MET A 849 12.02 -32.00 19.28
CA MET A 849 10.61 -32.40 19.39
C MET A 849 10.09 -33.03 18.08
N HIS A 850 10.42 -32.47 16.91
CA HIS A 850 10.03 -33.01 15.61
C HIS A 850 10.68 -34.36 15.30
N VAL A 851 11.95 -34.57 15.68
CA VAL A 851 12.60 -35.88 15.55
C VAL A 851 11.93 -36.91 16.45
N LEU A 852 11.76 -36.60 17.73
CA LEU A 852 11.22 -37.53 18.74
C LEU A 852 9.79 -37.98 18.42
N ARG A 853 8.93 -37.08 17.92
CA ARG A 853 7.57 -37.42 17.49
C ARG A 853 7.56 -38.22 16.19
N ALA A 854 8.46 -37.93 15.25
CA ALA A 854 8.54 -38.62 13.97
C ALA A 854 9.05 -40.05 14.14
N GLU A 855 9.98 -40.29 15.09
CA GLU A 855 10.39 -41.63 15.52
C GLU A 855 9.20 -42.50 15.99
N LYS A 856 8.13 -41.87 16.49
CA LYS A 856 6.87 -42.51 16.90
C LYS A 856 5.76 -42.48 15.85
N GLY A 857 6.00 -41.87 14.69
CA GLY A 857 4.99 -41.73 13.63
C GLY A 857 3.83 -40.80 13.98
N TYR A 858 4.01 -39.89 14.95
CA TYR A 858 2.99 -38.86 15.25
C TYR A 858 3.04 -37.75 14.21
N ILE A 859 1.88 -37.23 13.84
CA ILE A 859 1.75 -36.16 12.84
C ILE A 859 2.03 -34.78 13.43
N ILE A 860 2.40 -33.84 12.56
CA ILE A 860 2.28 -32.40 12.80
C ILE A 860 1.30 -31.83 11.78
N VAL A 861 0.22 -31.21 12.26
CA VAL A 861 -0.74 -30.54 11.38
C VAL A 861 -0.06 -29.39 10.65
N GLY A 862 -0.21 -29.33 9.32
CA GLY A 862 0.47 -28.37 8.44
C GLY A 862 1.81 -28.86 7.87
N GLN A 863 2.37 -29.96 8.38
CA GLN A 863 3.59 -30.59 7.84
C GLN A 863 3.27 -31.96 7.24
N ASP A 864 2.71 -32.88 8.03
CA ASP A 864 2.26 -34.19 7.54
C ASP A 864 0.82 -34.16 7.00
N THR A 865 0.17 -33.00 7.11
CA THR A 865 -1.14 -32.72 6.55
C THR A 865 -1.10 -31.39 5.79
N ASP A 866 -1.67 -31.36 4.59
CA ASP A 866 -1.60 -30.23 3.65
C ASP A 866 -2.99 -29.65 3.32
N GLY A 867 -3.98 -29.95 4.17
CA GLY A 867 -5.39 -29.62 3.93
C GLY A 867 -6.13 -30.66 3.07
N THR A 868 -5.45 -31.69 2.55
CA THR A 868 -6.06 -32.78 1.75
C THR A 868 -5.92 -34.17 2.38
N VAL A 869 -5.43 -34.23 3.63
CA VAL A 869 -5.21 -35.47 4.38
C VAL A 869 -6.38 -35.72 5.33
N THR A 870 -7.02 -36.88 5.19
CA THR A 870 -8.07 -37.35 6.12
C THR A 870 -7.45 -38.11 7.30
N PRO A 871 -8.20 -38.38 8.39
CA PRO A 871 -7.73 -39.27 9.45
C PRO A 871 -7.29 -40.64 8.91
N ASN A 872 -7.97 -41.17 7.90
CA ASN A 872 -7.58 -42.44 7.30
C ASN A 872 -6.23 -42.34 6.55
N ASP A 873 -6.04 -41.27 5.79
CA ASP A 873 -4.80 -41.03 5.05
C ASP A 873 -3.62 -40.90 6.04
N ALA A 874 -3.82 -40.21 7.18
CA ALA A 874 -2.81 -40.03 8.23
C ALA A 874 -2.58 -41.27 9.13
N GLY A 875 -3.28 -42.38 8.91
CA GLY A 875 -3.17 -43.57 9.78
C GLY A 875 -3.85 -43.43 11.15
N LEU A 876 -4.77 -42.48 11.29
CA LEU A 876 -5.48 -42.13 12.52
C LEU A 876 -6.96 -42.57 12.51
N ASP A 877 -7.32 -43.59 11.73
CA ASP A 877 -8.69 -44.15 11.66
C ASP A 877 -9.19 -44.62 13.04
N TRP A 878 -8.27 -45.02 13.92
CA TRP A 878 -8.57 -45.40 15.31
C TRP A 878 -9.15 -44.24 16.14
N ALA A 879 -8.89 -42.98 15.76
CA ALA A 879 -9.41 -41.78 16.39
C ALA A 879 -10.75 -41.31 15.78
N VAL A 880 -11.36 -42.10 14.88
CA VAL A 880 -12.69 -41.83 14.33
C VAL A 880 -13.71 -42.73 14.99
N GLY A 881 -14.70 -42.14 15.67
CA GLY A 881 -15.74 -42.86 16.40
C GLY A 881 -16.70 -43.59 15.47
N LYS A 882 -16.47 -44.87 15.18
CA LYS A 882 -17.28 -45.69 14.26
C LYS A 882 -18.77 -45.78 14.59
N LYS A 883 -19.15 -45.51 15.84
CA LYS A 883 -20.55 -45.52 16.32
C LYS A 883 -21.19 -44.14 16.36
N LYS A 884 -20.42 -43.07 16.13
CA LYS A 884 -20.97 -41.72 16.09
C LYS A 884 -21.74 -41.53 14.80
N THR A 885 -22.96 -41.05 14.92
CA THR A 885 -23.83 -40.75 13.77
C THR A 885 -23.64 -39.32 13.27
N ASP A 886 -23.02 -38.46 14.08
CA ASP A 886 -22.86 -37.04 13.77
C ASP A 886 -21.60 -36.45 14.40
N PHE A 887 -20.92 -35.59 13.65
CA PHE A 887 -19.84 -34.67 14.04
C PHE A 887 -19.40 -33.85 12.82
N VAL A 888 -18.77 -32.70 13.03
CA VAL A 888 -18.26 -31.84 11.95
C VAL A 888 -17.30 -32.61 11.05
N GLY A 889 -17.65 -32.73 9.77
CA GLY A 889 -16.84 -33.43 8.76
C GLY A 889 -17.19 -34.92 8.53
N ILE A 890 -18.07 -35.53 9.33
CA ILE A 890 -18.44 -36.96 9.15
C ILE A 890 -18.99 -37.24 7.76
N ARG A 891 -19.80 -36.32 7.22
CA ARG A 891 -20.37 -36.45 5.87
C ARG A 891 -19.31 -36.28 4.79
N GLY A 892 -18.32 -35.42 5.01
CA GLY A 892 -17.19 -35.23 4.12
C GLY A 892 -16.42 -36.53 3.88
N LEU A 893 -16.13 -37.26 4.96
CA LEU A 893 -15.41 -38.54 4.94
C LEU A 893 -16.03 -39.61 4.03
N THR A 894 -17.34 -39.54 3.76
CA THR A 894 -18.05 -40.53 2.92
C THR A 894 -18.10 -40.16 1.43
N ARG A 895 -17.50 -39.03 1.03
CA ARG A 895 -17.46 -38.63 -0.38
C ARG A 895 -16.64 -39.61 -1.22
N PRO A 896 -17.02 -39.85 -2.49
CA PRO A 896 -16.34 -40.84 -3.35
C PRO A 896 -14.82 -40.70 -3.42
N ASP A 897 -14.30 -39.47 -3.44
CA ASP A 897 -12.85 -39.20 -3.48
C ASP A 897 -12.12 -39.59 -2.18
N LEU A 898 -12.77 -39.44 -1.01
CA LEU A 898 -12.14 -39.71 0.30
C LEU A 898 -12.16 -41.19 0.67
N VAL A 899 -13.05 -41.96 0.02
CA VAL A 899 -13.10 -43.43 0.13
C VAL A 899 -12.47 -44.13 -1.07
N ALA A 900 -11.91 -43.38 -2.03
CA ALA A 900 -11.29 -43.95 -3.21
C ALA A 900 -10.05 -44.78 -2.85
N LYS A 901 -9.82 -45.87 -3.59
CA LYS A 901 -8.56 -46.62 -3.50
C LYS A 901 -7.41 -45.79 -4.08
N GLY A 902 -6.20 -45.99 -3.55
CA GLY A 902 -5.00 -45.36 -4.08
C GLY A 902 -4.77 -43.90 -3.66
N ARG A 903 -5.54 -43.38 -2.68
CA ARG A 903 -5.24 -42.10 -2.02
C ARG A 903 -3.82 -42.10 -1.44
N LYS A 904 -3.24 -40.90 -1.29
CA LYS A 904 -1.97 -40.75 -0.58
C LYS A 904 -2.19 -41.08 0.90
N GLN A 905 -1.35 -41.94 1.43
CA GLN A 905 -1.42 -42.41 2.81
C GLN A 905 -0.05 -42.16 3.45
N LEU A 906 -0.07 -41.72 4.71
CA LEU A 906 1.13 -41.49 5.48
C LEU A 906 1.78 -42.83 5.81
N VAL A 907 3.07 -42.93 5.48
CA VAL A 907 3.91 -44.13 5.67
C VAL A 907 5.30 -43.70 6.14
N GLY A 908 6.06 -44.65 6.69
CA GLY A 908 7.47 -44.46 6.95
C GLY A 908 8.31 -44.76 5.71
N LEU A 909 9.45 -44.09 5.54
CA LEU A 909 10.46 -44.39 4.54
C LEU A 909 11.81 -44.63 5.20
N LYS A 910 12.53 -45.64 4.72
CA LYS A 910 13.91 -45.94 5.09
C LYS A 910 14.77 -45.87 3.82
N THR A 911 15.76 -44.98 3.79
CA THR A 911 16.72 -44.97 2.68
C THR A 911 17.55 -46.25 2.65
N LYS A 912 17.97 -46.68 1.45
CA LYS A 912 18.86 -47.82 1.31
C LYS A 912 20.24 -47.56 1.91
N ASP A 913 20.80 -46.38 1.66
CA ASP A 913 21.93 -45.88 2.46
C ASP A 913 21.37 -45.22 3.73
N PRO A 914 21.53 -45.83 4.91
CA PRO A 914 20.95 -45.32 6.15
C PRO A 914 21.48 -43.95 6.56
N LYS A 915 22.58 -43.46 5.96
CA LYS A 915 23.15 -42.14 6.27
C LYS A 915 22.55 -41.01 5.45
N VAL A 916 21.79 -41.32 4.40
CA VAL A 916 21.17 -40.31 3.55
C VAL A 916 19.87 -39.84 4.21
N VAL A 917 19.80 -38.57 4.59
CA VAL A 917 18.57 -37.92 5.05
C VAL A 917 17.82 -37.38 3.84
N LEU A 918 16.52 -37.66 3.77
CA LEU A 918 15.68 -37.15 2.68
C LEU A 918 15.30 -35.69 2.93
N GLU A 919 15.30 -34.88 1.86
CA GLU A 919 14.81 -33.50 1.91
C GLU A 919 13.28 -33.50 2.06
N GLU A 920 12.76 -32.72 3.00
CA GLU A 920 11.32 -32.51 3.15
C GLU A 920 10.74 -31.86 1.90
N GLY A 921 9.62 -32.37 1.39
CA GLY A 921 9.03 -31.95 0.11
C GLY A 921 9.58 -32.68 -1.12
N ALA A 922 10.61 -33.53 -0.97
CA ALA A 922 11.14 -34.32 -2.08
C ALA A 922 10.07 -35.24 -2.69
N GLN A 923 10.04 -35.31 -4.02
CA GLN A 923 9.01 -36.04 -4.77
C GLN A 923 9.35 -37.52 -4.88
N ILE A 924 8.33 -38.38 -4.84
CA ILE A 924 8.49 -39.83 -4.86
C ILE A 924 7.91 -40.38 -6.17
N VAL A 925 8.66 -41.24 -6.85
CA VAL A 925 8.25 -41.93 -8.07
C VAL A 925 8.39 -43.45 -7.92
N ALA A 926 7.59 -44.20 -8.67
CA ALA A 926 7.67 -45.66 -8.70
C ALA A 926 8.83 -46.19 -9.59
N ASP A 927 9.21 -45.42 -10.61
CA ASP A 927 10.28 -45.78 -11.54
C ASP A 927 11.09 -44.51 -11.88
N PRO A 928 12.41 -44.48 -11.59
CA PRO A 928 13.24 -43.31 -11.80
C PRO A 928 13.65 -43.13 -13.27
N LYS A 929 13.34 -44.09 -14.15
CA LYS A 929 13.66 -44.05 -15.58
C LYS A 929 12.50 -43.53 -16.44
N GLN A 930 11.40 -43.09 -15.83
CA GLN A 930 10.28 -42.51 -16.56
C GLN A 930 10.70 -41.30 -17.39
N ALA A 931 10.06 -41.13 -18.55
CA ALA A 931 10.24 -39.92 -19.36
C ALA A 931 9.83 -38.69 -18.56
N ILE A 932 10.55 -37.58 -18.74
CA ILE A 932 10.23 -36.31 -18.10
C ILE A 932 9.06 -35.66 -18.86
N PRO A 933 8.01 -35.18 -18.18
CA PRO A 933 7.82 -35.16 -16.72
C PRO A 933 7.42 -36.53 -16.14
N MET A 934 8.06 -36.93 -15.04
CA MET A 934 7.78 -38.19 -14.34
C MET A 934 6.45 -38.14 -13.58
N LYS A 935 5.77 -39.28 -13.46
CA LYS A 935 4.55 -39.39 -12.63
C LYS A 935 4.93 -39.51 -11.15
N MET A 936 4.64 -38.46 -10.39
CA MET A 936 4.80 -38.44 -8.94
C MET A 936 3.68 -39.24 -8.27
N ILE A 937 4.05 -40.05 -7.28
CA ILE A 937 3.11 -40.86 -6.48
C ILE A 937 3.06 -40.42 -5.02
N GLY A 938 3.86 -39.44 -4.61
CA GLY A 938 3.92 -38.98 -3.24
C GLY A 938 5.01 -37.96 -3.00
N HIS A 939 5.17 -37.57 -1.75
CA HIS A 939 6.25 -36.70 -1.30
C HIS A 939 6.63 -36.99 0.15
N VAL A 940 7.88 -36.68 0.50
CA VAL A 940 8.39 -36.70 1.87
C VAL A 940 7.78 -35.53 2.63
N THR A 941 7.19 -35.78 3.81
CA THR A 941 6.61 -34.75 4.68
C THR A 941 7.55 -34.37 5.82
N SER A 942 8.29 -35.34 6.34
CA SER A 942 9.23 -35.18 7.44
C SER A 942 10.48 -36.02 7.19
N GLY A 943 11.69 -35.47 7.37
CA GLY A 943 12.94 -36.19 7.06
C GLY A 943 14.06 -35.84 8.03
N TYR A 944 14.57 -36.83 8.76
CA TYR A 944 15.53 -36.60 9.85
C TYR A 944 16.66 -37.64 9.88
N TRP A 945 17.81 -37.25 10.43
CA TRP A 945 18.70 -38.21 11.08
C TRP A 945 18.15 -38.54 12.47
N SER A 946 18.14 -39.82 12.84
CA SER A 946 17.79 -40.27 14.19
C SER A 946 18.95 -41.04 14.79
N GLU A 947 19.63 -40.41 15.74
CA GLU A 947 20.70 -41.05 16.50
C GLU A 947 20.16 -42.23 17.34
N ASN A 948 18.92 -42.15 17.82
CA ASN A 948 18.27 -43.24 18.54
C ASN A 948 18.04 -44.49 17.68
N CYS A 949 17.81 -44.30 16.37
CA CYS A 949 17.65 -45.41 15.41
C CYS A 949 18.98 -45.79 14.74
N GLY A 950 20.04 -44.98 14.90
CA GLY A 950 21.32 -45.13 14.21
C GLY A 950 21.22 -44.95 12.69
N ARG A 951 20.19 -44.25 12.20
CA ARG A 951 19.89 -44.08 10.77
C ARG A 951 18.99 -42.89 10.48
N SER A 952 18.89 -42.52 9.21
CA SER A 952 17.84 -41.62 8.72
C SER A 952 16.47 -42.31 8.74
N ILE A 953 15.46 -41.48 9.00
CA ILE A 953 14.04 -41.82 9.02
C ILE A 953 13.26 -40.75 8.28
N ALA A 954 12.12 -41.11 7.70
CA ALA A 954 11.24 -40.14 7.07
C ALA A 954 9.76 -40.57 7.14
N LEU A 955 8.86 -39.60 7.23
CA LEU A 955 7.44 -39.78 6.96
C LEU A 955 7.12 -39.24 5.56
N ALA A 956 6.18 -39.89 4.88
CA ALA A 956 5.81 -39.51 3.52
C ALA A 956 4.35 -39.83 3.21
N LEU A 957 3.73 -39.01 2.38
CA LEU A 957 2.41 -39.25 1.81
C LEU A 957 2.56 -39.94 0.46
N VAL A 958 2.24 -41.24 0.39
CA VAL A 958 2.42 -42.09 -0.80
C VAL A 958 1.10 -42.67 -1.27
N ALA A 959 0.80 -42.56 -2.56
CA ALA A 959 -0.42 -43.10 -3.19
C ALA A 959 -0.51 -44.62 -3.00
N GLY A 960 -1.54 -45.07 -2.29
CA GLY A 960 -1.71 -46.46 -1.86
C GLY A 960 -0.58 -46.93 -0.93
N GLY A 961 0.02 -46.03 -0.15
CA GLY A 961 1.24 -46.28 0.61
C GLY A 961 1.18 -47.53 1.48
N ARG A 962 0.05 -47.83 2.13
CA ARG A 962 -0.09 -49.03 2.98
C ARG A 962 -0.05 -50.34 2.20
N ASP A 963 -0.48 -50.34 0.94
CA ASP A 963 -0.42 -51.50 0.06
C ASP A 963 0.99 -51.71 -0.52
N ARG A 964 1.95 -50.85 -0.17
CA ARG A 964 3.33 -50.83 -0.68
C ARG A 964 4.38 -51.16 0.39
N MET A 965 3.99 -51.72 1.54
CA MET A 965 4.96 -52.05 2.58
C MET A 965 6.03 -53.00 2.06
N GLY A 966 7.31 -52.63 2.24
CA GLY A 966 8.47 -53.35 1.72
C GLY A 966 8.83 -53.02 0.27
N ASP A 967 8.02 -52.25 -0.47
CA ASP A 967 8.36 -51.83 -1.83
C ASP A 967 9.54 -50.85 -1.82
N THR A 968 10.41 -50.97 -2.85
CA THR A 968 11.40 -49.94 -3.18
C THR A 968 10.77 -48.86 -4.04
N LEU A 969 10.83 -47.61 -3.57
CA LEU A 969 10.48 -46.39 -4.31
C LEU A 969 11.72 -45.51 -4.52
N TYR A 970 11.56 -44.44 -5.28
CA TYR A 970 12.67 -43.61 -5.73
C TYR A 970 12.39 -42.13 -5.53
N VAL A 971 13.40 -41.40 -5.07
CA VAL A 971 13.38 -39.95 -4.87
C VAL A 971 14.40 -39.32 -5.84
N PRO A 972 13.96 -38.82 -7.01
CA PRO A 972 14.85 -38.17 -7.97
C PRO A 972 15.25 -36.78 -7.47
N MET A 973 16.56 -36.54 -7.38
CA MET A 973 17.20 -35.29 -6.97
C MET A 973 18.11 -34.76 -8.11
N PRO A 974 18.50 -33.47 -8.12
CA PRO A 974 19.38 -32.92 -9.15
C PRO A 974 20.70 -33.68 -9.34
N ASN A 975 21.22 -34.29 -8.27
CA ASN A 975 22.50 -34.97 -8.25
C ASN A 975 22.41 -36.51 -8.36
N GLY A 976 21.20 -37.07 -8.50
CA GLY A 976 21.00 -38.52 -8.58
C GLY A 976 19.67 -38.98 -8.01
N VAL A 977 19.47 -40.29 -7.96
CA VAL A 977 18.25 -40.93 -7.46
C VAL A 977 18.53 -41.62 -6.14
N ILE A 978 17.72 -41.36 -5.12
CA ILE A 978 17.80 -42.02 -3.83
C ILE A 978 16.78 -43.14 -3.77
N GLU A 979 17.22 -44.36 -3.45
CA GLU A 979 16.35 -45.52 -3.22
C GLU A 979 15.82 -45.54 -1.79
N VAL A 980 14.52 -45.74 -1.63
CA VAL A 980 13.84 -45.79 -0.33
C VAL A 980 12.95 -47.03 -0.24
N GLU A 981 12.89 -47.66 0.92
CA GLU A 981 11.97 -48.73 1.26
C GLU A 981 10.77 -48.14 2.01
N VAL A 982 9.56 -48.52 1.62
CA VAL A 982 8.33 -48.15 2.31
C VAL A 982 8.15 -49.02 3.55
N THR A 983 7.92 -48.41 4.71
CA THR A 983 7.83 -49.08 6.02
C THR A 983 6.69 -48.53 6.87
N GLY A 984 6.48 -49.12 8.06
CA GLY A 984 5.59 -48.57 9.08
C GLY A 984 6.09 -47.20 9.58
N MET A 985 5.17 -46.41 10.16
CA MET A 985 5.48 -45.05 10.62
C MET A 985 6.27 -44.98 11.93
N VAL A 986 6.32 -46.08 12.70
CA VAL A 986 7.01 -46.12 13.99
C VAL A 986 8.41 -46.71 13.78
N PHE A 987 9.43 -45.92 14.07
CA PHE A 987 10.84 -46.31 13.90
C PHE A 987 11.51 -46.70 15.21
N PHE A 988 10.96 -46.22 16.34
CA PHE A 988 11.51 -46.43 17.67
C PHE A 988 10.45 -46.95 18.63
N ASP A 989 10.76 -48.01 19.39
CA ASP A 989 9.86 -48.67 20.35
C ASP A 989 8.46 -48.94 19.78
N GLU A 990 8.38 -49.80 18.76
CA GLU A 990 7.10 -50.15 18.10
C GLU A 990 6.06 -50.69 19.09
N THR A 991 6.50 -51.34 20.17
CA THR A 991 5.61 -51.88 21.22
C THR A 991 5.03 -50.82 22.15
N GLY A 992 5.62 -49.62 22.21
CA GLY A 992 5.19 -48.52 23.08
C GLY A 992 5.43 -48.76 24.57
N GLY A 993 6.32 -49.69 24.94
CA GLY A 993 6.55 -50.07 26.33
C GLY A 993 7.07 -48.92 27.19
N ARG A 994 7.80 -47.98 26.58
CA ARG A 994 8.48 -46.86 27.27
C ARG A 994 7.54 -45.75 27.76
N LEU A 995 6.28 -45.73 27.32
CA LEU A 995 5.24 -44.81 27.83
C LEU A 995 4.95 -44.99 29.33
N ASN A 996 5.31 -46.15 29.87
CA ASN A 996 5.11 -46.51 31.26
C ASN A 996 6.40 -46.46 32.08
N GLY A 997 7.50 -45.91 31.55
CA GLY A 997 8.76 -45.73 32.30
C GLY A 997 9.69 -46.92 32.21
#